data_AF-M5BVD5-F1
#
_entry.id   AF-M5BVD5-F1
#
_cell.length_a   1.000
_cell.length_b   1.000
_cell.length_c   1.000
_cell.angle_alpha   90.00
_cell.angle_beta   90.00
_cell.angle_gamma   90.00
#
_symmetry.space_group_name_H-M   'P 1'
#
loop_
_entity.id
_entity.type
_entity.pdbx_description
1 polymer ?
#
loop_
_entity_poly.entity_id
_entity_poly.type
_entity_poly.pdbx_seq_one_letter_code
_entity_poly.pdbx_strand_id
1 'polypeptide(L)'
;MANGQPSGPILGWAGYIRVDGKVYTFLGAPNVAGATLATQKKMQFTATKSTFVLAAGPVDLTVQFLSPVEPTDYLRQSLPFSYMTLTAKSTDGASHSVQYYTDISAEWTSGDNGLPVKWSTTKLTGNGSPIVHQVSLQNPVPYAEINDHTQYGTAYYATNQVGNLTYATGEDRTLRTAFVTKGVLGNSQDTQFRAINDRWPVFAFARDIGAITDSSKNPVVFAVGHVRDPLVQYIVTGNKLQERHPYWLSKYANGNDAISAFLSDTEYQHSLTAASALDTKIFNDATPIHADYTSILQLSARQAFAAVEITLSKTSGGSYNTSDVKIFMKEISSNGNMNTVDVIFPAWPAYLYLNPDFGRRLLEPLFQYQQTGQYPNKWSIHDLGAHYPNATGHNDGADEPMPVEESGNMLIMALSYTRATKDNSLVSNNYNLLTQWTQFLVEDSLIPAEQLSTDDFAGHLVNQTNLAIKGIIGIRAMGEIADILGKPDDAKKYKDIAASYVPQWQKLAHSNEGHLTLNYGNASSWGLAYNLYSDKLLQFNLFPKSVYDMQTGWYGEMGAQYGVALDSRHAYTKSDWEIYSAGTVNDKGTRDMFITRLRDYLANGKNNAPFSDWYDAIWGTVVGFRARPVAGGHFALLVLPK
;
A
#
# COMPACT_ATOMS: atom_id res chain seq x y z
N MET A 1 9.66 10.22 -21.83
CA MET A 1 9.01 9.22 -20.96
C MET A 1 9.72 7.91 -21.17
N ALA A 2 10.08 7.21 -20.10
CA ALA A 2 10.75 5.92 -20.22
C ALA A 2 9.82 4.93 -20.93
N ASN A 3 10.25 4.37 -22.05
CA ASN A 3 9.57 3.32 -22.80
C ASN A 3 9.63 1.95 -22.07
N GLY A 4 9.67 1.95 -20.74
CA GLY A 4 9.61 0.72 -19.95
C GLY A 4 8.15 0.29 -19.84
N GLN A 5 7.81 -0.88 -20.39
CA GLN A 5 6.56 -1.58 -20.08
C GLN A 5 6.40 -1.61 -18.55
N PRO A 6 5.33 -1.04 -17.95
CA PRO A 6 5.11 -1.21 -16.53
C PRO A 6 5.00 -2.69 -16.22
N SER A 7 5.53 -3.09 -15.08
CA SER A 7 5.70 -4.49 -14.73
C SER A 7 4.41 -5.11 -14.12
N GLY A 8 3.25 -4.65 -14.58
CA GLY A 8 1.89 -5.12 -14.29
C GLY A 8 1.03 -4.99 -15.56
N PRO A 9 -0.22 -5.49 -15.58
CA PRO A 9 -1.05 -5.40 -16.77
C PRO A 9 -1.23 -3.93 -17.19
N ILE A 10 -1.29 -3.68 -18.50
CA ILE A 10 -1.50 -2.33 -19.02
C ILE A 10 -2.89 -1.86 -18.61
N LEU A 11 -2.95 -0.71 -17.92
CA LEU A 11 -4.19 0.02 -17.68
C LEU A 11 -4.21 1.24 -18.60
N GLY A 12 -4.90 1.13 -19.74
CA GLY A 12 -4.96 2.20 -20.72
C GLY A 12 -5.59 3.47 -20.15
N TRP A 13 -4.81 4.56 -20.16
CA TRP A 13 -5.28 5.92 -19.92
C TRP A 13 -4.54 6.86 -20.86
N ALA A 14 -5.28 7.54 -21.74
CA ALA A 14 -4.70 8.48 -22.70
C ALA A 14 -5.18 9.92 -22.41
N GLY A 15 -4.33 10.90 -22.70
CA GLY A 15 -4.65 12.31 -22.53
C GLY A 15 -4.02 13.20 -23.61
N TYR A 16 -4.83 14.11 -24.17
CA TYR A 16 -4.38 15.14 -25.11
C TYR A 16 -4.76 16.54 -24.64
N ILE A 17 -3.91 17.51 -24.96
CA ILE A 17 -4.22 18.93 -24.92
C ILE A 17 -4.14 19.48 -26.35
N ARG A 18 -5.11 20.30 -26.75
CA ARG A 18 -5.12 21.03 -28.01
C ARG A 18 -4.98 22.51 -27.72
N VAL A 19 -3.95 23.14 -28.27
CA VAL A 19 -3.61 24.56 -28.08
C VAL A 19 -3.58 25.23 -29.44
N ASP A 20 -4.46 26.20 -29.68
CA ASP A 20 -4.60 26.93 -30.95
C ASP A 20 -4.66 26.01 -32.18
N GLY A 21 -5.35 24.88 -32.04
CA GLY A 21 -5.49 23.90 -33.11
C GLY A 21 -4.44 22.79 -33.15
N LYS A 22 -3.31 22.94 -32.45
CA LYS A 22 -2.23 21.93 -32.41
C LYS A 22 -2.41 20.99 -31.23
N VAL A 23 -2.24 19.69 -31.45
CA VAL A 23 -2.51 18.66 -30.43
C VAL A 23 -1.22 18.09 -29.86
N TYR A 24 -1.20 17.93 -28.54
CA TYR A 24 -0.10 17.37 -27.77
C TYR A 24 -0.58 16.24 -26.87
N THR A 25 0.10 15.11 -26.86
CA THR A 25 -0.12 14.00 -25.94
C THR A 25 0.59 14.28 -24.63
N PHE A 26 -0.14 14.24 -23.50
CA PHE A 26 0.42 14.46 -22.16
C PHE A 26 0.36 13.23 -21.25
N LEU A 27 -0.45 12.22 -21.59
CA LEU A 27 -0.65 11.01 -20.80
C LEU A 27 -0.82 9.80 -21.73
N GLY A 28 -0.20 8.68 -21.36
CA GLY A 28 -0.22 7.43 -22.12
C GLY A 28 0.62 7.47 -23.40
N ALA A 29 0.51 6.41 -24.19
CA ALA A 29 1.14 6.28 -25.50
C ALA A 29 0.10 5.95 -26.58
N PRO A 30 -0.93 6.80 -26.77
CA PRO A 30 -1.98 6.53 -27.74
C PRO A 30 -1.42 6.56 -29.18
N ASN A 31 -1.69 5.53 -29.96
CA ASN A 31 -1.16 5.35 -31.31
C ASN A 31 -2.08 5.98 -32.37
N VAL A 32 -2.20 7.31 -32.37
CA VAL A 32 -2.98 8.10 -33.34
C VAL A 32 -2.13 9.23 -33.91
N ALA A 33 -2.17 9.41 -35.24
CA ALA A 33 -1.43 10.46 -35.93
C ALA A 33 -2.03 11.86 -35.68
N GLY A 34 -1.22 12.91 -35.85
CA GLY A 34 -1.66 14.31 -35.72
C GLY A 34 -1.49 14.92 -34.33
N ALA A 35 -0.93 14.18 -33.38
CA ALA A 35 -0.48 14.69 -32.07
C ALA A 35 1.04 14.61 -31.95
N THR A 36 1.64 15.55 -31.23
CA THR A 36 3.06 15.52 -30.84
C THR A 36 3.20 15.32 -29.33
N LEU A 37 4.36 14.91 -28.82
CA LEU A 37 4.51 14.74 -27.37
C LEU A 37 4.62 16.10 -26.66
N ALA A 38 3.85 16.29 -25.58
CA ALA A 38 4.10 17.39 -24.65
C ALA A 38 5.44 17.17 -23.93
N THR A 39 6.18 18.24 -23.68
CA THR A 39 7.51 18.15 -23.06
C THR A 39 7.41 18.34 -21.54
N GLN A 40 7.65 17.30 -20.76
CA GLN A 40 7.67 17.40 -19.29
C GLN A 40 8.78 18.38 -18.83
N LYS A 41 8.38 19.44 -18.13
CA LYS A 41 9.27 20.44 -17.52
C LYS A 41 9.56 20.15 -16.05
N LYS A 42 8.56 19.66 -15.32
CA LYS A 42 8.64 19.42 -13.86
C LYS A 42 7.84 18.20 -13.46
N MET A 43 8.32 17.47 -12.45
CA MET A 43 7.55 16.50 -11.68
C MET A 43 7.74 16.76 -10.19
N GLN A 44 6.71 16.54 -9.39
CA GLN A 44 6.75 16.65 -7.93
C GLN A 44 5.84 15.61 -7.31
N PHE A 45 6.35 14.91 -6.30
CA PHE A 45 5.61 13.95 -5.51
C PHE A 45 5.49 14.46 -4.08
N THR A 46 4.30 14.32 -3.51
CA THR A 46 4.06 14.44 -2.07
C THR A 46 3.45 13.13 -1.57
N ALA A 47 3.19 13.02 -0.27
CA ALA A 47 2.58 11.83 0.32
C ALA A 47 1.24 11.47 -0.34
N THR A 48 0.51 12.47 -0.86
CA THR A 48 -0.84 12.29 -1.43
C THR A 48 -0.97 12.68 -2.90
N LYS A 49 -0.04 13.49 -3.45
CA LYS A 49 -0.16 14.06 -4.81
C LYS A 49 1.03 13.71 -5.70
N SER A 50 0.73 13.59 -7.00
CA SER A 50 1.75 13.55 -8.07
C SER A 50 1.41 14.65 -9.07
N THR A 51 2.31 15.63 -9.24
CA THR A 51 2.08 16.81 -10.09
C THR A 51 3.13 16.88 -11.18
N PHE A 52 2.68 17.01 -12.43
CA PHE A 52 3.51 17.15 -13.62
C PHE A 52 3.20 18.47 -14.33
N VAL A 53 4.24 19.18 -14.77
CA VAL A 53 4.09 20.36 -15.65
C VAL A 53 4.68 20.01 -17.00
N LEU A 54 3.90 20.16 -18.07
CA LEU A 54 4.29 19.82 -19.44
C LEU A 54 4.07 21.00 -20.38
N ALA A 55 5.06 21.27 -21.24
CA ALA A 55 4.96 22.24 -22.30
C ALA A 55 4.13 21.68 -23.47
N ALA A 56 3.11 22.43 -23.89
CA ALA A 56 2.27 22.18 -25.05
C ALA A 56 2.21 23.45 -25.91
N GLY A 57 3.24 23.66 -26.75
CA GLY A 57 3.39 24.91 -27.49
C GLY A 57 3.60 26.10 -26.54
N PRO A 58 2.83 27.20 -26.68
CA PRO A 58 2.95 28.38 -25.82
C PRO A 58 2.23 28.25 -24.46
N VAL A 59 1.75 27.05 -24.09
CA VAL A 59 1.02 26.80 -22.84
C VAL A 59 1.73 25.74 -22.00
N ASP A 60 1.80 25.96 -20.70
CA ASP A 60 2.14 24.95 -19.70
C ASP A 60 0.86 24.29 -19.17
N LEU A 61 0.75 22.98 -19.39
CA LEU A 61 -0.26 22.11 -18.79
C LEU A 61 0.25 21.59 -17.44
N THR A 62 -0.54 21.77 -16.39
CA THR A 62 -0.33 21.07 -15.11
C THR A 62 -1.32 19.92 -14.99
N VAL A 63 -0.79 18.71 -14.80
CA VAL A 63 -1.56 17.48 -14.51
C VAL A 63 -1.28 17.11 -13.05
N GLN A 64 -2.32 17.09 -12.23
CA GLN A 64 -2.20 16.67 -10.83
C GLN A 64 -3.08 15.45 -10.57
N PHE A 65 -2.47 14.39 -10.05
CA PHE A 65 -3.17 13.23 -9.50
C PHE A 65 -3.23 13.38 -7.98
N LEU A 66 -4.42 13.21 -7.42
CA LEU A 66 -4.65 13.15 -5.98
C LEU A 66 -5.37 11.85 -5.64
N SER A 67 -4.71 11.02 -4.84
CA SER A 67 -5.32 9.84 -4.21
C SER A 67 -5.41 10.15 -2.72
N PRO A 68 -6.59 10.53 -2.20
CA PRO A 68 -6.74 10.90 -0.80
C PRO A 68 -6.28 9.77 0.13
N VAL A 69 -5.55 10.15 1.19
CA VAL A 69 -5.18 9.26 2.29
C VAL A 69 -5.74 9.91 3.56
N GLU A 70 -6.77 9.31 4.14
CA GLU A 70 -7.52 9.82 5.30
C GLU A 70 -7.61 8.77 6.42
N PRO A 71 -6.48 8.43 7.08
CA PRO A 71 -6.42 7.29 8.00
C PRO A 71 -7.38 7.37 9.19
N THR A 72 -7.85 8.56 9.54
CA THR A 72 -8.78 8.82 10.66
C THR A 72 -10.24 8.97 10.24
N ASP A 73 -10.56 8.93 8.95
CA ASP A 73 -11.93 9.01 8.42
C ASP A 73 -12.20 7.77 7.54
N TYR A 74 -12.74 6.72 8.15
CA TYR A 74 -13.02 5.45 7.46
C TYR A 74 -14.01 5.57 6.31
N LEU A 75 -14.94 6.52 6.38
CA LEU A 75 -15.86 6.78 5.29
C LEU A 75 -15.09 7.24 4.06
N ARG A 76 -14.23 8.26 4.20
CA ARG A 76 -13.48 8.83 3.08
C ARG A 76 -12.34 7.93 2.61
N GLN A 77 -11.60 7.32 3.53
CA GLN A 77 -10.54 6.37 3.20
C GLN A 77 -11.04 5.14 2.43
N SER A 78 -12.29 4.74 2.64
CA SER A 78 -12.88 3.61 1.93
C SER A 78 -13.40 3.95 0.53
N LEU A 79 -13.51 5.24 0.16
CA LEU A 79 -13.98 5.61 -1.18
C LEU A 79 -12.96 5.17 -2.24
N PRO A 80 -13.36 4.35 -3.23
CA PRO A 80 -12.43 3.72 -4.17
C PRO A 80 -12.10 4.62 -5.36
N PHE A 81 -11.89 5.93 -5.13
CA PHE A 81 -11.74 6.93 -6.18
C PHE A 81 -10.48 7.79 -6.00
N SER A 82 -9.94 8.27 -7.11
CA SER A 82 -8.86 9.25 -7.17
C SER A 82 -9.19 10.36 -8.16
N TYR A 83 -8.63 11.55 -7.96
CA TYR A 83 -8.79 12.69 -8.84
C TYR A 83 -7.64 12.80 -9.84
N MET A 84 -7.97 13.23 -11.06
CA MET A 84 -7.03 13.85 -11.99
C MET A 84 -7.52 15.27 -12.29
N THR A 85 -6.65 16.25 -12.09
CA THR A 85 -6.94 17.66 -12.29
C THR A 85 -6.03 18.26 -13.36
N LEU A 86 -6.62 19.00 -14.30
CA LEU A 86 -5.91 19.68 -15.39
C LEU A 86 -6.07 21.21 -15.30
N THR A 87 -4.96 21.93 -15.41
CA THR A 87 -4.94 23.40 -15.58
C THR A 87 -3.92 23.80 -16.64
N ALA A 88 -4.13 24.94 -17.29
CA ALA A 88 -3.27 25.49 -18.33
C ALA A 88 -2.87 26.93 -18.00
N LYS A 89 -1.66 27.30 -18.36
CA LYS A 89 -1.15 28.67 -18.22
C LYS A 89 -0.33 29.08 -19.45
N SER A 90 -0.59 30.26 -19.99
CA SER A 90 0.20 30.85 -21.06
C SER A 90 1.64 31.11 -20.58
N THR A 91 2.59 30.89 -21.48
CA THR A 91 4.02 31.10 -21.26
C THR A 91 4.58 32.30 -22.02
N ASP A 92 3.81 32.87 -22.96
CA ASP A 92 4.17 34.04 -23.77
C ASP A 92 3.34 35.30 -23.42
N GLY A 93 2.37 35.17 -22.51
CA GLY A 93 1.49 36.25 -22.08
C GLY A 93 0.28 36.49 -22.99
N ALA A 94 0.16 35.77 -24.10
CA ALA A 94 -0.99 35.81 -24.98
C ALA A 94 -2.14 34.90 -24.49
N SER A 95 -3.34 35.13 -25.03
CA SER A 95 -4.49 34.27 -24.79
C SER A 95 -4.51 33.13 -25.81
N HIS A 96 -4.70 31.89 -25.37
CA HIS A 96 -4.71 30.70 -26.22
C HIS A 96 -5.99 29.88 -26.07
N SER A 97 -6.51 29.36 -27.17
CA SER A 97 -7.64 28.43 -27.14
C SER A 97 -7.17 27.04 -26.69
N VAL A 98 -7.77 26.52 -25.63
CA VAL A 98 -7.37 25.24 -25.02
C VAL A 98 -8.53 24.25 -24.94
N GLN A 99 -8.31 23.04 -25.44
CA GLN A 99 -9.17 21.87 -25.22
C GLN A 99 -8.40 20.72 -24.58
N TYR A 100 -9.05 19.97 -23.70
CA TYR A 100 -8.54 18.73 -23.13
C TYR A 100 -9.32 17.53 -23.64
N TYR A 101 -8.63 16.40 -23.76
CA TYR A 101 -9.22 15.07 -23.95
C TYR A 101 -8.58 14.09 -23.01
N THR A 102 -9.38 13.14 -22.52
CA THR A 102 -8.89 12.02 -21.73
C THR A 102 -9.85 10.83 -21.83
N ASP A 103 -9.29 9.63 -21.90
CA ASP A 103 -10.03 8.37 -21.91
C ASP A 103 -9.36 7.31 -21.03
N ILE A 104 -10.17 6.43 -20.42
CA ILE A 104 -9.70 5.14 -19.92
C ILE A 104 -10.19 4.02 -20.84
N SER A 105 -9.41 2.93 -20.95
CA SER A 105 -9.81 1.73 -21.69
C SER A 105 -10.60 0.74 -20.80
N ALA A 106 -11.18 -0.27 -21.42
CA ALA A 106 -11.81 -1.39 -20.70
C ALA A 106 -10.80 -2.30 -19.95
N GLU A 107 -9.49 -2.09 -20.09
CA GLU A 107 -8.44 -2.85 -19.39
C GLU A 107 -8.52 -2.68 -17.87
N TRP A 108 -9.21 -1.66 -17.38
CA TRP A 108 -9.48 -1.43 -15.95
C TRP A 108 -10.43 -2.47 -15.30
N THR A 109 -10.94 -3.45 -16.05
CA THR A 109 -11.95 -4.40 -15.55
C THR A 109 -11.46 -5.83 -15.32
N SER A 110 -10.30 -6.21 -15.86
CA SER A 110 -9.77 -7.56 -15.72
C SER A 110 -8.28 -7.63 -16.07
N GLY A 111 -7.60 -8.67 -15.62
CA GLY A 111 -6.26 -9.07 -16.06
C GLY A 111 -6.26 -9.97 -17.31
N ASP A 112 -7.44 -10.29 -17.85
CA ASP A 112 -7.61 -10.99 -19.13
C ASP A 112 -8.37 -10.11 -20.14
N ASN A 113 -7.64 -9.57 -21.12
CA ASN A 113 -8.17 -8.69 -22.14
C ASN A 113 -9.04 -9.42 -23.20
N GLY A 114 -9.11 -10.76 -23.18
CA GLY A 114 -10.00 -11.54 -24.04
C GLY A 114 -11.45 -11.56 -23.58
N LEU A 115 -11.73 -11.11 -22.35
CA LEU A 115 -13.07 -11.21 -21.77
C LEU A 115 -14.01 -10.11 -22.27
N PRO A 116 -15.31 -10.44 -22.50
CA PRO A 116 -16.31 -9.47 -22.91
C PRO A 116 -16.70 -8.54 -21.77
N VAL A 117 -16.82 -7.25 -22.08
CA VAL A 117 -17.27 -6.19 -21.17
C VAL A 117 -18.58 -5.57 -21.65
N LYS A 118 -19.33 -5.03 -20.69
CA LYS A 118 -20.50 -4.17 -20.90
C LYS A 118 -20.24 -2.82 -20.25
N TRP A 119 -20.87 -1.78 -20.78
CA TRP A 119 -20.70 -0.43 -20.26
C TRP A 119 -21.96 0.41 -20.38
N SER A 120 -21.99 1.52 -19.65
CA SER A 120 -23.05 2.52 -19.72
C SER A 120 -22.46 3.92 -19.56
N THR A 121 -23.22 4.93 -19.99
CA THR A 121 -22.92 6.34 -19.71
C THR A 121 -24.16 7.02 -19.17
N THR A 122 -24.05 7.52 -17.94
CA THR A 122 -25.18 8.10 -17.21
C THR A 122 -24.88 9.57 -16.89
N LYS A 123 -25.87 10.44 -17.11
CA LYS A 123 -25.84 11.81 -16.60
C LYS A 123 -26.58 11.85 -15.27
N LEU A 124 -25.84 12.04 -14.18
CA LEU A 124 -26.41 12.12 -12.85
C LEU A 124 -26.83 13.57 -12.54
N THR A 125 -27.87 13.70 -11.72
CA THR A 125 -28.41 14.99 -11.26
C THR A 125 -28.32 15.07 -9.74
N GLY A 126 -28.01 16.24 -9.20
CA GLY A 126 -27.95 16.46 -7.75
C GLY A 126 -26.57 16.94 -7.26
N ASN A 127 -26.19 16.54 -6.05
CA ASN A 127 -24.91 16.91 -5.41
C ASN A 127 -23.74 16.29 -6.17
N GLY A 128 -22.99 17.13 -6.90
CA GLY A 128 -22.20 16.67 -8.03
C GLY A 128 -23.16 16.21 -9.12
N SER A 129 -23.12 16.83 -10.29
CA SER A 129 -23.95 16.41 -11.43
C SER A 129 -23.05 15.82 -12.51
N PRO A 130 -22.34 14.70 -12.26
CA PRO A 130 -21.37 14.17 -13.21
C PRO A 130 -22.01 13.45 -14.39
N ILE A 131 -21.26 13.42 -15.49
CA ILE A 131 -21.38 12.37 -16.50
C ILE A 131 -20.47 11.23 -16.03
N VAL A 132 -21.00 10.02 -15.96
CA VAL A 132 -20.30 8.84 -15.45
C VAL A 132 -20.28 7.78 -16.54
N HIS A 133 -19.09 7.37 -16.95
CA HIS A 133 -18.86 6.13 -17.68
C HIS A 133 -18.65 5.00 -16.69
N GLN A 134 -19.34 3.88 -16.90
CA GLN A 134 -19.21 2.66 -16.09
C GLN A 134 -18.91 1.49 -17.02
N VAL A 135 -17.92 0.66 -16.69
CA VAL A 135 -17.58 -0.55 -17.46
C VAL A 135 -17.31 -1.73 -16.52
N SER A 136 -17.81 -2.90 -16.88
CA SER A 136 -17.70 -4.14 -16.10
C SER A 136 -17.65 -5.37 -17.03
N LEU A 137 -17.16 -6.50 -16.52
CA LEU A 137 -17.26 -7.77 -17.23
C LEU A 137 -18.73 -8.16 -17.46
N GLN A 138 -19.02 -8.78 -18.61
CA GLN A 138 -20.35 -9.35 -18.85
C GLN A 138 -20.63 -10.53 -17.94
N ASN A 139 -19.62 -11.36 -17.68
CA ASN A 139 -19.67 -12.54 -16.84
C ASN A 139 -18.67 -12.40 -15.67
N PRO A 140 -19.00 -11.60 -14.64
CA PRO A 140 -18.11 -11.42 -13.50
C PRO A 140 -18.03 -12.68 -12.64
N VAL A 141 -16.87 -12.93 -12.04
CA VAL A 141 -16.64 -14.00 -11.07
C VAL A 141 -16.27 -13.35 -9.73
N PRO A 142 -17.22 -13.27 -8.76
CA PRO A 142 -16.93 -12.76 -7.43
C PRO A 142 -15.79 -13.52 -6.76
N TYR A 143 -14.98 -12.78 -6.01
CA TYR A 143 -13.85 -13.30 -5.23
C TYR A 143 -12.75 -14.03 -6.03
N ALA A 144 -12.64 -13.73 -7.32
CA ALA A 144 -11.57 -14.24 -8.19
C ALA A 144 -10.69 -13.11 -8.72
N GLU A 145 -9.43 -13.45 -9.02
CA GLU A 145 -8.46 -12.58 -9.68
C GLU A 145 -7.80 -13.29 -10.87
N ILE A 146 -7.33 -12.50 -11.84
CA ILE A 146 -6.41 -12.94 -12.89
C ILE A 146 -5.31 -11.87 -12.96
N ASN A 147 -4.03 -12.27 -12.88
CA ASN A 147 -2.89 -11.34 -12.93
C ASN A 147 -3.03 -10.16 -11.95
N ASP A 148 -3.37 -10.45 -10.68
CA ASP A 148 -3.62 -9.45 -9.63
C ASP A 148 -4.78 -8.47 -9.88
N HIS A 149 -5.66 -8.77 -10.84
CA HIS A 149 -6.86 -7.98 -11.13
C HIS A 149 -8.13 -8.77 -10.80
N THR A 150 -8.98 -8.17 -9.95
CA THR A 150 -10.34 -8.65 -9.66
C THR A 150 -11.14 -8.98 -10.93
N GLN A 151 -11.89 -10.09 -10.89
CA GLN A 151 -12.77 -10.55 -11.97
C GLN A 151 -14.23 -10.12 -11.77
N TYR A 152 -14.47 -9.12 -10.91
CA TYR A 152 -15.78 -8.55 -10.67
C TYR A 152 -15.67 -7.11 -10.18
N GLY A 153 -16.76 -6.36 -10.31
CA GLY A 153 -16.83 -4.93 -10.00
C GLY A 153 -17.07 -4.09 -11.24
N THR A 154 -16.89 -2.78 -11.09
CA THR A 154 -17.14 -1.82 -12.16
C THR A 154 -16.12 -0.70 -12.08
N ALA A 155 -15.43 -0.43 -13.18
CA ALA A 155 -14.59 0.75 -13.31
C ALA A 155 -15.47 1.97 -13.64
N TYR A 156 -15.16 3.09 -12.99
CA TYR A 156 -15.85 4.37 -13.10
C TYR A 156 -14.89 5.41 -13.66
N TYR A 157 -15.38 6.20 -14.62
CA TYR A 157 -14.69 7.40 -15.08
C TYR A 157 -15.69 8.54 -15.23
N ALA A 158 -15.46 9.65 -14.53
CA ALA A 158 -16.46 10.68 -14.37
C ALA A 158 -15.89 12.10 -14.31
N THR A 159 -16.71 13.07 -14.71
CA THR A 159 -16.46 14.51 -14.52
C THR A 159 -17.79 15.27 -14.46
N ASN A 160 -17.79 16.42 -13.77
CA ASN A 160 -19.01 17.24 -13.61
C ASN A 160 -19.51 17.81 -14.94
N GLN A 161 -20.83 17.84 -15.11
CA GLN A 161 -21.45 18.50 -16.24
C GLN A 161 -21.16 20.00 -16.22
N VAL A 162 -20.59 20.49 -17.33
CA VAL A 162 -20.27 21.90 -17.56
C VAL A 162 -20.51 22.24 -19.03
N GLY A 163 -20.78 23.51 -19.35
CA GLY A 163 -20.99 23.93 -20.74
C GLY A 163 -19.72 23.77 -21.57
N ASN A 164 -19.82 23.19 -22.78
CA ASN A 164 -18.71 22.77 -23.67
C ASN A 164 -17.91 21.53 -23.20
N LEU A 165 -18.53 20.66 -22.40
CA LEU A 165 -18.09 19.28 -22.22
C LEU A 165 -18.77 18.39 -23.26
N THR A 166 -18.01 17.51 -23.89
CA THR A 166 -18.51 16.45 -24.76
C THR A 166 -17.96 15.10 -24.30
N TYR A 167 -18.69 14.02 -24.57
CA TYR A 167 -18.27 12.67 -24.19
C TYR A 167 -18.52 11.69 -25.34
N ALA A 168 -17.84 10.54 -25.29
CA ALA A 168 -18.17 9.42 -26.15
C ALA A 168 -17.66 8.09 -25.58
N THR A 169 -18.37 7.00 -25.87
CA THR A 169 -17.84 5.63 -25.73
C THR A 169 -17.71 5.00 -27.12
N GLY A 170 -16.72 4.14 -27.31
CA GLY A 170 -16.42 3.56 -28.63
C GLY A 170 -15.00 3.03 -28.76
N GLU A 171 -14.56 2.77 -29.99
CA GLU A 171 -13.18 2.36 -30.30
C GLU A 171 -12.18 3.49 -30.05
N ASP A 172 -11.05 3.15 -29.42
CA ASP A 172 -9.96 4.05 -29.09
C ASP A 172 -9.49 4.92 -30.26
N ARG A 173 -9.08 4.32 -31.39
CA ARG A 173 -8.57 5.03 -32.57
C ARG A 173 -9.59 6.00 -33.13
N THR A 174 -10.86 5.60 -33.18
CA THR A 174 -11.95 6.40 -33.70
C THR A 174 -12.17 7.65 -32.85
N LEU A 175 -12.32 7.51 -31.53
CA LEU A 175 -12.59 8.65 -30.65
C LEU A 175 -11.38 9.58 -30.51
N ARG A 176 -10.18 9.01 -30.38
CA ARG A 176 -8.94 9.79 -30.29
C ARG A 176 -8.70 10.59 -31.58
N THR A 177 -8.93 9.99 -32.76
CA THR A 177 -8.83 10.70 -34.05
C THR A 177 -9.87 11.81 -34.17
N ALA A 178 -11.11 11.57 -33.70
CA ALA A 178 -12.15 12.59 -33.70
C ALA A 178 -11.73 13.82 -32.89
N PHE A 179 -11.15 13.63 -31.69
CA PHE A 179 -10.61 14.73 -30.90
C PHE A 179 -9.41 15.41 -31.57
N VAL A 180 -8.43 14.66 -32.07
CA VAL A 180 -7.25 15.24 -32.74
C VAL A 180 -7.66 16.15 -33.90
N THR A 181 -8.68 15.74 -34.65
CA THR A 181 -9.15 16.47 -35.84
C THR A 181 -10.04 17.66 -35.48
N LYS A 182 -10.94 17.51 -34.50
CA LYS A 182 -12.04 18.45 -34.27
C LYS A 182 -11.98 19.19 -32.93
N GLY A 183 -11.19 18.70 -31.97
CA GLY A 183 -11.13 19.22 -30.59
C GLY A 183 -12.36 18.88 -29.73
N VAL A 184 -13.31 18.10 -30.24
CA VAL A 184 -14.58 17.75 -29.58
C VAL A 184 -15.00 16.32 -29.88
N LEU A 185 -15.90 15.77 -29.05
CA LEU A 185 -16.54 14.46 -29.25
C LEU A 185 -18.00 14.60 -29.68
N GLY A 186 -18.58 13.49 -30.15
CA GLY A 186 -19.92 13.45 -30.75
C GLY A 186 -21.10 13.38 -29.77
N ASN A 187 -20.88 13.34 -28.45
CA ASN A 187 -21.93 13.04 -27.46
C ASN A 187 -22.64 11.70 -27.72
N SER A 188 -21.87 10.71 -28.20
CA SER A 188 -22.36 9.40 -28.62
C SER A 188 -22.15 8.34 -27.54
N GLN A 189 -22.97 7.30 -27.56
CA GLN A 189 -22.78 6.12 -26.74
C GLN A 189 -22.75 4.90 -27.67
N ASP A 190 -21.62 4.21 -27.71
CA ASP A 190 -21.54 2.91 -28.35
C ASP A 190 -22.30 1.89 -27.48
N THR A 191 -23.15 1.08 -28.10
CA THR A 191 -23.94 0.03 -27.45
C THR A 191 -23.52 -1.38 -27.88
N GLN A 192 -22.50 -1.50 -28.74
CA GLN A 192 -21.97 -2.76 -29.24
C GLN A 192 -20.90 -3.31 -28.29
N PHE A 193 -21.36 -3.92 -27.19
CA PHE A 193 -20.51 -4.57 -26.20
C PHE A 193 -19.62 -5.67 -26.81
N ARG A 194 -18.38 -5.75 -26.36
CA ARG A 194 -17.33 -6.61 -26.96
C ARG A 194 -16.21 -6.91 -25.96
N ALA A 195 -15.26 -7.75 -26.38
CA ALA A 195 -14.04 -8.05 -25.62
C ALA A 195 -13.19 -6.79 -25.39
N ILE A 196 -12.43 -6.76 -24.30
CA ILE A 196 -11.55 -5.64 -23.95
C ILE A 196 -10.57 -5.33 -25.10
N ASN A 197 -10.02 -6.37 -25.74
CA ASN A 197 -9.09 -6.22 -26.86
C ASN A 197 -9.74 -6.12 -28.27
N ASP A 198 -11.07 -6.23 -28.41
CA ASP A 198 -11.75 -6.00 -29.70
C ASP A 198 -12.04 -4.51 -29.86
N ARG A 199 -11.34 -3.86 -30.81
CA ARG A 199 -11.49 -2.41 -31.10
C ARG A 199 -11.54 -1.60 -29.81
N TRP A 200 -10.55 -1.85 -28.94
CA TRP A 200 -10.33 -1.31 -27.60
C TRP A 200 -11.41 -0.32 -27.15
N PRO A 201 -12.44 -0.78 -26.41
CA PRO A 201 -13.48 0.10 -25.90
C PRO A 201 -12.86 1.12 -24.95
N VAL A 202 -13.10 2.41 -25.22
CA VAL A 202 -12.66 3.52 -24.36
C VAL A 202 -13.82 4.41 -23.96
N PHE A 203 -13.61 5.12 -22.85
CA PHE A 203 -14.59 5.93 -22.16
C PHE A 203 -14.07 7.36 -22.05
N ALA A 204 -14.47 8.22 -22.99
CA ALA A 204 -13.77 9.45 -23.28
C ALA A 204 -14.56 10.72 -22.94
N PHE A 205 -13.85 11.71 -22.39
CA PHE A 205 -14.31 13.07 -22.24
C PHE A 205 -13.45 14.03 -23.08
N ALA A 206 -14.08 15.08 -23.62
CA ALA A 206 -13.40 16.22 -24.21
C ALA A 206 -14.01 17.53 -23.68
N ARG A 207 -13.14 18.42 -23.21
CA ARG A 207 -13.50 19.67 -22.53
C ARG A 207 -12.85 20.85 -23.24
N ASP A 208 -13.65 21.75 -23.80
CA ASP A 208 -13.16 23.06 -24.27
C ASP A 208 -13.24 24.09 -23.13
N ILE A 209 -12.09 24.63 -22.70
CA ILE A 209 -12.01 25.64 -21.64
C ILE A 209 -11.90 27.08 -22.19
N GLY A 210 -11.99 27.24 -23.51
CA GLY A 210 -11.96 28.52 -24.19
C GLY A 210 -10.57 29.13 -24.29
N ALA A 211 -10.53 30.45 -24.47
CA ALA A 211 -9.31 31.23 -24.52
C ALA A 211 -8.81 31.55 -23.11
N ILE A 212 -7.57 31.18 -22.78
CA ILE A 212 -6.99 31.33 -21.45
C ILE A 212 -5.66 32.07 -21.50
N THR A 213 -5.38 32.81 -20.43
CA THR A 213 -4.02 33.21 -20.03
C THR A 213 -3.58 32.40 -18.80
N ASP A 214 -4.49 32.11 -17.88
CA ASP A 214 -4.28 31.28 -16.70
C ASP A 214 -5.60 30.63 -16.27
N SER A 215 -5.65 29.29 -16.20
CA SER A 215 -6.83 28.52 -15.78
C SER A 215 -6.69 27.92 -14.37
N SER A 216 -5.67 28.29 -13.61
CA SER A 216 -5.36 27.70 -12.29
C SER A 216 -6.50 27.80 -11.27
N LYS A 217 -7.36 28.81 -11.38
CA LYS A 217 -8.52 29.02 -10.51
C LYS A 217 -9.75 28.20 -10.90
N ASN A 218 -9.78 27.64 -12.12
CA ASN A 218 -10.90 26.87 -12.66
C ASN A 218 -10.40 25.52 -13.20
N PRO A 219 -9.91 24.63 -12.31
CA PRO A 219 -9.42 23.31 -12.72
C PRO A 219 -10.50 22.45 -13.37
N VAL A 220 -10.10 21.66 -14.37
CA VAL A 220 -10.95 20.58 -14.89
C VAL A 220 -10.64 19.32 -14.08
N VAL A 221 -11.65 18.80 -13.38
CA VAL A 221 -11.51 17.69 -12.44
C VAL A 221 -12.19 16.44 -13.01
N PHE A 222 -11.43 15.35 -13.06
CA PHE A 222 -11.91 14.01 -13.38
C PHE A 222 -11.75 13.12 -12.16
N ALA A 223 -12.62 12.13 -12.02
CA ALA A 223 -12.47 11.06 -11.04
C ALA A 223 -12.44 9.70 -11.75
N VAL A 224 -11.56 8.83 -11.26
CA VAL A 224 -11.42 7.44 -11.72
C VAL A 224 -11.44 6.52 -10.49
N GLY A 225 -12.00 5.32 -10.64
CA GLY A 225 -11.98 4.33 -9.58
C GLY A 225 -12.60 3.00 -9.97
N HIS A 226 -12.52 2.02 -9.08
CA HIS A 226 -13.08 0.70 -9.30
C HIS A 226 -13.92 0.26 -8.10
N VAL A 227 -15.22 0.15 -8.31
CA VAL A 227 -16.20 -0.13 -7.25
C VAL A 227 -16.52 -1.62 -7.21
N ARG A 228 -16.47 -2.21 -6.01
CA ARG A 228 -16.85 -3.60 -5.73
C ARG A 228 -17.71 -3.68 -4.49
N ASP A 229 -18.66 -4.60 -4.53
CA ASP A 229 -19.46 -5.03 -3.40
C ASP A 229 -19.96 -6.45 -3.70
N PRO A 230 -19.70 -7.45 -2.84
CA PRO A 230 -18.86 -7.44 -1.63
C PRO A 230 -17.36 -7.30 -1.92
N LEU A 231 -16.58 -6.87 -0.92
CA LEU A 231 -15.12 -6.72 -1.05
C LEU A 231 -14.37 -8.00 -0.71
N VAL A 232 -14.79 -8.69 0.36
CA VAL A 232 -14.10 -9.86 0.94
C VAL A 232 -15.14 -10.87 1.40
N GLN A 233 -14.84 -12.16 1.28
CA GLN A 233 -15.56 -13.19 2.03
C GLN A 233 -14.71 -13.65 3.22
N TYR A 234 -15.29 -13.60 4.42
CA TYR A 234 -14.59 -13.81 5.68
C TYR A 234 -15.15 -15.00 6.44
N ILE A 235 -14.30 -15.93 6.87
CA ILE A 235 -14.70 -17.07 7.70
C ILE A 235 -15.08 -16.65 9.12
N VAL A 236 -16.19 -17.20 9.61
CA VAL A 236 -16.65 -17.06 11.00
C VAL A 236 -16.95 -18.44 11.59
N THR A 237 -17.29 -18.49 12.88
CA THR A 237 -17.53 -19.73 13.63
C THR A 237 -18.45 -20.71 12.90
N GLY A 238 -18.04 -21.99 12.85
CA GLY A 238 -18.83 -23.07 12.26
C GLY A 238 -18.72 -23.14 10.74
N ASN A 239 -17.56 -22.79 10.18
CA ASN A 239 -17.21 -22.82 8.76
C ASN A 239 -18.14 -21.96 7.89
N LYS A 240 -18.73 -20.90 8.46
CA LYS A 240 -19.62 -20.00 7.73
C LYS A 240 -18.80 -18.89 7.10
N LEU A 241 -19.20 -18.46 5.90
CA LEU A 241 -18.61 -17.31 5.22
C LEU A 241 -19.56 -16.12 5.34
N GLN A 242 -19.01 -14.99 5.77
CA GLN A 242 -19.68 -13.71 5.87
C GLN A 242 -19.16 -12.78 4.77
N GLU A 243 -20.08 -12.22 3.97
CA GLU A 243 -19.76 -11.14 3.04
C GLU A 243 -19.38 -9.87 3.80
N ARG A 244 -18.30 -9.24 3.37
CA ARG A 244 -17.80 -7.98 3.91
C ARG A 244 -17.97 -6.90 2.85
N HIS A 245 -18.74 -5.87 3.19
CA HIS A 245 -19.15 -4.80 2.28
C HIS A 245 -18.29 -3.55 2.50
N PRO A 246 -18.06 -2.68 1.51
CA PRO A 246 -17.27 -1.48 1.71
C PRO A 246 -17.89 -0.50 2.72
N TYR A 247 -17.05 0.14 3.53
CA TYR A 247 -17.51 1.05 4.58
C TYR A 247 -18.32 2.23 4.03
N TRP A 248 -17.97 2.77 2.85
CA TRP A 248 -18.68 3.90 2.27
C TRP A 248 -20.17 3.66 1.99
N LEU A 249 -20.60 2.39 1.90
CA LEU A 249 -22.02 2.04 1.80
C LEU A 249 -22.82 2.35 3.07
N SER A 250 -22.17 2.67 4.19
CA SER A 250 -22.84 3.21 5.39
C SER A 250 -23.48 4.58 5.15
N LYS A 251 -23.03 5.32 4.11
CA LYS A 251 -23.54 6.66 3.79
C LYS A 251 -24.13 6.77 2.39
N TYR A 252 -23.48 6.17 1.39
CA TYR A 252 -23.92 6.27 0.00
C TYR A 252 -24.62 4.98 -0.42
N ALA A 253 -25.74 5.05 -1.13
CA ALA A 253 -26.51 3.85 -1.42
C ALA A 253 -25.86 2.98 -2.51
N ASN A 254 -25.02 3.57 -3.38
CA ASN A 254 -24.35 2.89 -4.47
C ASN A 254 -23.16 3.74 -4.99
N GLY A 255 -22.41 3.19 -5.95
CA GLY A 255 -21.25 3.87 -6.54
C GLY A 255 -21.58 5.19 -7.26
N ASN A 256 -22.78 5.37 -7.82
CA ASN A 256 -23.20 6.62 -8.46
C ASN A 256 -23.41 7.75 -7.43
N ASP A 257 -23.98 7.43 -6.27
CA ASP A 257 -24.12 8.40 -5.17
C ASP A 257 -22.74 8.77 -4.59
N ALA A 258 -21.86 7.77 -4.43
CA ALA A 258 -20.52 7.96 -3.93
C ALA A 258 -19.65 8.83 -4.87
N ILE A 259 -19.64 8.54 -6.17
CA ILE A 259 -18.85 9.33 -7.16
C ILE A 259 -19.41 10.75 -7.35
N SER A 260 -20.74 10.93 -7.24
CA SER A 260 -21.35 12.26 -7.30
C SER A 260 -20.94 13.10 -6.10
N ALA A 261 -20.98 12.51 -4.90
CA ALA A 261 -20.47 13.18 -3.70
C ALA A 261 -18.97 13.47 -3.80
N PHE A 262 -18.16 12.49 -4.23
CA PHE A 262 -16.71 12.64 -4.41
C PHE A 262 -16.36 13.78 -5.38
N LEU A 263 -17.13 13.96 -6.46
CA LEU A 263 -16.94 15.06 -7.42
C LEU A 263 -17.60 16.38 -6.99
N SER A 264 -18.28 16.45 -5.84
CA SER A 264 -18.80 17.72 -5.35
C SER A 264 -17.68 18.68 -4.94
N ASP A 265 -17.90 19.98 -5.10
CA ASP A 265 -16.91 20.99 -4.70
C ASP A 265 -16.51 20.85 -3.23
N THR A 266 -17.47 20.53 -2.35
CA THR A 266 -17.22 20.34 -0.92
C THR A 266 -16.25 19.18 -0.64
N GLU A 267 -16.48 18.00 -1.22
CA GLU A 267 -15.60 16.83 -0.99
C GLU A 267 -14.25 16.99 -1.68
N TYR A 268 -14.20 17.65 -2.85
CA TYR A 268 -12.94 17.95 -3.51
C TYR A 268 -12.08 18.95 -2.71
N GLN A 269 -12.69 20.02 -2.18
CA GLN A 269 -11.98 20.98 -1.31
C GLN A 269 -11.55 20.37 0.02
N HIS A 270 -12.38 19.50 0.61
CA HIS A 270 -11.99 18.71 1.78
C HIS A 270 -10.75 17.86 1.47
N SER A 271 -10.80 17.08 0.38
CA SER A 271 -9.70 16.20 -0.04
C SER A 271 -8.40 16.99 -0.26
N LEU A 272 -8.46 18.16 -0.91
CA LEU A 272 -7.29 19.01 -1.11
C LEU A 272 -6.71 19.54 0.22
N THR A 273 -7.57 19.91 1.16
CA THR A 273 -7.19 20.43 2.48
C THR A 273 -6.56 19.34 3.34
N ALA A 274 -7.23 18.19 3.47
CA ALA A 274 -6.76 17.03 4.22
C ALA A 274 -5.41 16.52 3.67
N ALA A 275 -5.31 16.40 2.34
CA ALA A 275 -4.09 16.01 1.66
C ALA A 275 -2.92 16.96 1.96
N SER A 276 -3.16 18.27 1.90
CA SER A 276 -2.11 19.27 2.17
C SER A 276 -1.68 19.27 3.64
N ALA A 277 -2.61 19.04 4.56
CA ALA A 277 -2.31 18.89 5.99
C ALA A 277 -1.45 17.65 6.26
N LEU A 278 -1.80 16.50 5.67
CA LEU A 278 -1.03 15.27 5.80
C LEU A 278 0.36 15.39 5.17
N ASP A 279 0.45 15.94 3.95
CA ASP A 279 1.73 16.21 3.27
C ASP A 279 2.64 17.08 4.15
N THR A 280 2.09 18.14 4.75
CA THR A 280 2.82 19.06 5.64
C THR A 280 3.28 18.36 6.91
N LYS A 281 2.42 17.53 7.52
CA LYS A 281 2.76 16.77 8.73
C LYS A 281 3.94 15.83 8.47
N ILE A 282 3.86 15.01 7.42
CA ILE A 282 4.92 14.06 7.06
C ILE A 282 6.23 14.80 6.74
N PHE A 283 6.15 15.90 5.99
CA PHE A 283 7.32 16.71 5.68
C PHE A 283 8.00 17.26 6.95
N ASN A 284 7.23 17.90 7.83
CA ASN A 284 7.75 18.53 9.04
C ASN A 284 8.31 17.53 10.05
N ASP A 285 7.71 16.34 10.17
CA ASP A 285 8.16 15.32 11.12
C ASP A 285 9.40 14.57 10.60
N ALA A 286 9.53 14.38 9.28
CA ALA A 286 10.65 13.64 8.68
C ALA A 286 11.90 14.50 8.42
N THR A 287 11.74 15.78 8.07
CA THR A 287 12.86 16.67 7.70
C THR A 287 13.93 16.78 8.80
N PRO A 288 13.58 16.89 10.10
CA PRO A 288 14.58 16.93 11.17
C PRO A 288 15.43 15.66 11.30
N ILE A 289 14.95 14.52 10.80
CA ILE A 289 15.70 13.26 10.79
C ILE A 289 16.73 13.30 9.66
N HIS A 290 16.27 13.47 8.41
CA HIS A 290 17.10 13.61 7.22
C HIS A 290 16.25 14.03 5.99
N ALA A 291 16.78 14.85 5.08
CA ALA A 291 16.03 15.30 3.90
C ALA A 291 15.66 14.16 2.93
N ASP A 292 16.56 13.19 2.72
CA ASP A 292 16.27 12.02 1.89
C ASP A 292 15.19 11.13 2.50
N TYR A 293 15.08 11.10 3.84
CA TYR A 293 14.03 10.36 4.53
C TYR A 293 12.66 10.93 4.21
N THR A 294 12.54 12.26 4.13
CA THR A 294 11.31 12.93 3.71
C THR A 294 10.86 12.48 2.32
N SER A 295 11.79 12.33 1.37
CA SER A 295 11.46 11.87 0.01
C SER A 295 10.96 10.43 -0.01
N ILE A 296 11.57 9.54 0.80
CA ILE A 296 11.12 8.15 0.95
C ILE A 296 9.69 8.10 1.48
N LEU A 297 9.37 8.84 2.55
CA LEU A 297 8.01 8.83 3.13
C LEU A 297 6.95 9.41 2.19
N GLN A 298 7.29 10.45 1.42
CA GLN A 298 6.39 11.03 0.43
C GLN A 298 6.02 10.02 -0.68
N LEU A 299 6.93 9.11 -1.05
CA LEU A 299 6.61 8.05 -2.01
C LEU A 299 5.85 6.87 -1.38
N SER A 300 6.03 6.64 -0.08
CA SER A 300 5.55 5.43 0.60
C SER A 300 4.10 5.53 1.09
N ALA A 301 3.63 6.73 1.44
CA ALA A 301 2.38 6.92 2.16
C ALA A 301 1.15 6.32 1.45
N ARG A 302 0.94 6.64 0.16
CA ARG A 302 -0.16 6.04 -0.62
C ARG A 302 -0.06 4.53 -0.71
N GLN A 303 1.14 4.00 -0.92
CA GLN A 303 1.37 2.57 -1.08
C GLN A 303 1.05 1.79 0.21
N ALA A 304 1.37 2.35 1.38
CA ALA A 304 1.04 1.75 2.68
C ALA A 304 -0.48 1.60 2.92
N PHE A 305 -1.32 2.38 2.24
CA PHE A 305 -2.79 2.32 2.35
C PHE A 305 -3.48 1.77 1.09
N ALA A 306 -2.74 1.50 0.01
CA ALA A 306 -3.35 1.09 -1.26
C ALA A 306 -3.86 -0.37 -1.25
N ALA A 307 -3.35 -1.20 -0.33
CA ALA A 307 -3.62 -2.63 -0.30
C ALA A 307 -4.75 -3.04 0.67
N VAL A 308 -5.46 -2.08 1.28
CA VAL A 308 -6.40 -2.35 2.37
C VAL A 308 -7.85 -2.09 2.00
N GLU A 309 -8.74 -2.91 2.53
CA GLU A 309 -10.18 -2.85 2.37
C GLU A 309 -10.85 -2.58 3.72
N ILE A 310 -11.53 -1.44 3.87
CA ILE A 310 -12.29 -1.12 5.09
C ILE A 310 -13.73 -1.61 4.90
N THR A 311 -14.14 -2.56 5.73
CA THR A 311 -15.37 -3.32 5.50
C THR A 311 -16.35 -3.31 6.67
N LEU A 312 -17.62 -3.54 6.37
CA LEU A 312 -18.75 -3.70 7.29
C LEU A 312 -19.42 -5.06 7.07
N SER A 313 -20.01 -5.62 8.12
CA SER A 313 -21.05 -6.66 7.97
C SER A 313 -22.43 -6.04 7.75
N LYS A 314 -23.42 -6.89 7.50
CA LYS A 314 -24.84 -6.55 7.62
C LYS A 314 -25.42 -7.09 8.92
N THR A 315 -26.36 -6.36 9.51
CA THR A 315 -27.21 -6.85 10.60
C THR A 315 -28.20 -7.89 10.06
N SER A 316 -28.90 -8.61 10.95
CA SER A 316 -29.97 -9.53 10.56
C SER A 316 -31.11 -8.86 9.78
N GLY A 317 -31.30 -7.55 9.94
CA GLY A 317 -32.26 -6.74 9.19
C GLY A 317 -31.73 -6.25 7.82
N GLY A 318 -30.50 -6.58 7.45
CA GLY A 318 -29.90 -6.23 6.15
C GLY A 318 -29.17 -4.87 6.10
N SER A 319 -29.25 -4.04 7.14
CA SER A 319 -28.55 -2.76 7.21
C SER A 319 -27.05 -2.94 7.50
N TYR A 320 -26.20 -2.05 6.97
CA TYR A 320 -24.76 -2.05 7.27
C TYR A 320 -24.48 -1.79 8.75
N ASN A 321 -23.63 -2.63 9.34
CA ASN A 321 -23.31 -2.60 10.75
C ASN A 321 -22.01 -1.80 10.99
N THR A 322 -22.15 -0.50 11.24
CA THR A 322 -21.00 0.41 11.50
C THR A 322 -20.26 0.14 12.82
N SER A 323 -20.78 -0.76 13.67
CA SER A 323 -20.07 -1.21 14.88
C SER A 323 -19.14 -2.40 14.60
N ASP A 324 -19.34 -3.11 13.48
CA ASP A 324 -18.51 -4.25 13.08
C ASP A 324 -17.67 -3.89 11.85
N VAL A 325 -16.68 -3.02 12.08
CA VAL A 325 -15.71 -2.59 11.07
C VAL A 325 -14.48 -3.48 11.14
N LYS A 326 -14.10 -4.07 10.01
CA LYS A 326 -12.89 -4.88 9.86
C LYS A 326 -12.08 -4.37 8.68
N ILE A 327 -10.76 -4.39 8.80
CA ILE A 327 -9.86 -4.05 7.70
C ILE A 327 -9.15 -5.30 7.23
N PHE A 328 -9.13 -5.51 5.92
CA PHE A 328 -8.40 -6.60 5.27
C PHE A 328 -7.26 -6.04 4.43
N MET A 329 -6.18 -6.78 4.28
CA MET A 329 -5.01 -6.38 3.49
C MET A 329 -4.70 -7.45 2.45
N LYS A 330 -4.48 -7.05 1.20
CA LYS A 330 -3.91 -7.91 0.16
C LYS A 330 -2.39 -7.89 0.26
N GLU A 331 -1.77 -9.06 0.20
CA GLU A 331 -0.36 -9.18 -0.07
C GLU A 331 -0.06 -9.03 -1.58
N ILE A 332 0.13 -7.79 -2.03
CA ILE A 332 0.30 -7.46 -3.45
C ILE A 332 1.64 -8.00 -4.00
N SER A 333 1.66 -8.50 -5.24
CA SER A 333 2.89 -8.85 -5.98
C SER A 333 3.75 -9.95 -5.33
N SER A 334 3.13 -10.87 -4.58
CA SER A 334 3.67 -12.16 -4.16
C SER A 334 2.67 -13.29 -4.50
N ASN A 335 2.07 -13.96 -3.51
CA ASN A 335 1.07 -15.03 -3.68
C ASN A 335 -0.39 -14.54 -3.51
N GLY A 336 -0.58 -13.29 -3.06
CA GLY A 336 -1.90 -12.67 -2.95
C GLY A 336 -2.65 -13.01 -1.67
N ASN A 337 -1.99 -13.51 -0.63
CA ASN A 337 -2.61 -13.93 0.63
C ASN A 337 -3.35 -12.76 1.32
N MET A 338 -4.31 -13.12 2.18
CA MET A 338 -5.17 -12.19 2.90
C MET A 338 -4.68 -11.96 4.33
N ASN A 339 -4.45 -10.70 4.71
CA ASN A 339 -4.01 -10.31 6.06
C ASN A 339 -2.76 -11.08 6.52
N THR A 340 -1.80 -11.29 5.63
CA THR A 340 -0.52 -11.93 5.98
C THR A 340 0.15 -11.18 7.12
N VAL A 341 0.44 -11.86 8.22
CA VAL A 341 0.89 -11.24 9.48
C VAL A 341 2.27 -10.62 9.31
N ASP A 342 3.18 -11.30 8.61
CA ASP A 342 4.51 -10.83 8.28
C ASP A 342 4.55 -9.73 7.19
N VAL A 343 3.41 -9.37 6.60
CA VAL A 343 3.22 -8.19 5.74
C VAL A 343 2.65 -7.02 6.54
N ILE A 344 1.71 -7.30 7.44
CA ILE A 344 1.16 -6.30 8.36
C ILE A 344 2.28 -5.79 9.29
N PHE A 345 3.18 -6.66 9.75
CA PHE A 345 4.27 -6.30 10.65
C PHE A 345 5.24 -5.24 10.11
N PRO A 346 5.83 -5.36 8.91
CA PRO A 346 6.65 -4.30 8.33
C PRO A 346 5.81 -3.08 7.96
N ALA A 347 4.53 -3.21 7.59
CA ALA A 347 3.67 -2.05 7.34
C ALA A 347 3.28 -1.27 8.62
N TRP A 348 3.39 -1.91 9.79
CA TRP A 348 2.89 -1.45 11.08
C TRP A 348 3.31 -0.02 11.50
N PRO A 349 4.54 0.45 11.26
CA PRO A 349 4.95 1.80 11.66
C PRO A 349 4.11 2.91 11.04
N ALA A 350 3.66 2.76 9.79
CA ALA A 350 2.76 3.74 9.17
C ALA A 350 1.43 3.82 9.90
N TYR A 351 0.85 2.68 10.31
CA TYR A 351 -0.39 2.66 11.08
C TYR A 351 -0.20 3.21 12.49
N LEU A 352 0.87 2.85 13.20
CA LEU A 352 1.19 3.44 14.49
C LEU A 352 1.33 4.97 14.43
N TYR A 353 1.97 5.48 13.37
CA TYR A 353 2.20 6.92 13.20
C TYR A 353 0.91 7.68 12.81
N LEU A 354 0.11 7.12 11.90
CA LEU A 354 -1.03 7.83 11.30
C LEU A 354 -2.34 7.57 12.02
N ASN A 355 -2.63 6.32 12.38
CA ASN A 355 -3.80 5.93 13.16
C ASN A 355 -3.65 4.50 13.72
N PRO A 356 -3.23 4.32 14.99
CA PRO A 356 -3.10 2.99 15.59
C PRO A 356 -4.38 2.15 15.58
N ASP A 357 -5.57 2.78 15.60
CA ASP A 357 -6.85 2.04 15.51
C ASP A 357 -7.00 1.32 14.17
N PHE A 358 -6.43 1.87 13.10
CA PHE A 358 -6.36 1.23 11.79
C PHE A 358 -5.62 -0.10 11.87
N GLY A 359 -4.46 -0.11 12.55
CA GLY A 359 -3.67 -1.30 12.80
C GLY A 359 -4.43 -2.33 13.63
N ARG A 360 -5.10 -1.93 14.71
CA ARG A 360 -5.95 -2.84 15.49
C ARG A 360 -6.99 -3.55 14.61
N ARG A 361 -7.68 -2.82 13.74
CA ARG A 361 -8.73 -3.37 12.86
C ARG A 361 -8.20 -4.29 11.76
N LEU A 362 -6.91 -4.22 11.43
CA LEU A 362 -6.22 -5.19 10.57
C LEU A 362 -5.92 -6.51 11.30
N LEU A 363 -5.63 -6.44 12.60
CA LEU A 363 -5.35 -7.62 13.44
C LEU A 363 -6.61 -8.35 13.92
N GLU A 364 -7.70 -7.61 14.13
CA GLU A 364 -8.96 -8.18 14.65
C GLU A 364 -9.49 -9.40 13.88
N PRO A 365 -9.48 -9.44 12.53
CA PRO A 365 -9.90 -10.62 11.79
C PRO A 365 -9.06 -11.86 12.10
N LEU A 366 -7.73 -11.72 12.26
CA LEU A 366 -6.81 -12.82 12.60
C LEU A 366 -7.13 -13.37 13.99
N PHE A 367 -7.24 -12.48 14.98
CA PHE A 367 -7.62 -12.85 16.34
C PHE A 367 -8.98 -13.54 16.40
N GLN A 368 -10.01 -12.93 15.79
CA GLN A 368 -11.37 -13.47 15.83
C GLN A 368 -11.46 -14.84 15.17
N TYR A 369 -10.76 -15.06 14.04
CA TYR A 369 -10.70 -16.36 13.40
C TYR A 369 -10.04 -17.41 14.31
N GLN A 370 -8.85 -17.15 14.85
CA GLN A 370 -8.18 -18.12 15.71
C GLN A 370 -8.95 -18.37 17.03
N GLN A 371 -9.67 -17.39 17.57
CA GLN A 371 -10.55 -17.55 18.74
C GLN A 371 -11.70 -18.53 18.50
N THR A 372 -12.09 -18.78 17.24
CA THR A 372 -13.12 -19.78 16.93
C THR A 372 -12.67 -21.21 17.24
N GLY A 373 -11.36 -21.44 17.39
CA GLY A 373 -10.77 -22.77 17.53
C GLY A 373 -10.76 -23.60 16.25
N GLN A 374 -11.07 -23.00 15.09
CA GLN A 374 -11.08 -23.67 13.80
C GLN A 374 -9.68 -23.88 13.22
N TYR A 375 -8.71 -23.05 13.61
CA TYR A 375 -7.31 -23.23 13.25
C TYR A 375 -6.64 -24.22 14.22
N PRO A 376 -6.07 -25.34 13.74
CA PRO A 376 -5.64 -26.44 14.60
C PRO A 376 -4.27 -26.24 15.25
N ASN A 377 -3.43 -25.35 14.72
CA ASN A 377 -2.06 -25.20 15.20
C ASN A 377 -1.99 -24.33 16.47
N LYS A 378 -0.90 -24.52 17.24
CA LYS A 378 -0.70 -23.82 18.52
C LYS A 378 -0.11 -22.41 18.39
N TRP A 379 0.42 -22.05 17.22
CA TRP A 379 1.04 -20.76 16.92
C TRP A 379 0.06 -19.77 16.26
N SER A 380 0.50 -18.54 16.03
CA SER A 380 -0.26 -17.57 15.21
C SER A 380 -0.33 -18.05 13.78
N ILE A 381 -1.49 -17.89 13.15
CA ILE A 381 -1.64 -18.14 11.71
C ILE A 381 -0.79 -17.15 10.90
N HIS A 382 -0.34 -17.57 9.72
CA HIS A 382 0.34 -16.73 8.74
C HIS A 382 -0.62 -15.76 8.05
N ASP A 383 -1.73 -16.26 7.50
CA ASP A 383 -2.69 -15.47 6.74
C ASP A 383 -4.13 -16.00 6.91
N LEU A 384 -5.11 -15.23 6.46
CA LEU A 384 -6.54 -15.60 6.48
C LEU A 384 -7.02 -16.27 5.20
N GLY A 385 -6.16 -16.54 4.22
CA GLY A 385 -6.50 -17.29 3.03
C GLY A 385 -5.50 -17.04 1.90
N ALA A 386 -5.27 -18.10 1.12
CA ALA A 386 -4.20 -18.17 0.13
C ALA A 386 -4.31 -17.14 -1.01
N HIS A 387 -5.50 -16.63 -1.32
CA HIS A 387 -5.69 -15.71 -2.43
C HIS A 387 -6.75 -14.65 -2.14
N TYR A 388 -6.42 -13.39 -2.42
CA TYR A 388 -7.35 -12.28 -2.38
C TYR A 388 -8.53 -12.48 -3.34
N PRO A 389 -9.75 -12.04 -2.97
CA PRO A 389 -10.18 -11.48 -1.68
C PRO A 389 -10.81 -12.52 -0.73
N ASN A 390 -10.21 -13.71 -0.62
CA ASN A 390 -10.76 -14.83 0.15
C ASN A 390 -10.09 -14.93 1.52
N ALA A 391 -10.73 -14.37 2.56
CA ALA A 391 -10.31 -14.54 3.94
C ALA A 391 -11.01 -15.77 4.56
N THR A 392 -10.80 -16.95 3.96
CA THR A 392 -11.52 -18.19 4.24
C THR A 392 -10.91 -19.09 5.31
N GLY A 393 -9.76 -18.71 5.87
CA GLY A 393 -9.03 -19.44 6.92
C GLY A 393 -8.34 -20.71 6.43
N HIS A 394 -7.64 -21.36 7.37
CA HIS A 394 -6.87 -22.59 7.19
C HIS A 394 -7.30 -23.63 8.22
N ASN A 395 -8.53 -24.12 8.11
CA ASN A 395 -9.07 -25.10 9.07
C ASN A 395 -8.34 -26.46 9.02
N ASP A 396 -7.60 -26.71 7.94
CA ASP A 396 -6.68 -27.81 7.76
C ASP A 396 -5.32 -27.60 8.45
N GLY A 397 -5.04 -26.38 8.90
CA GLY A 397 -3.75 -25.99 9.48
C GLY A 397 -2.63 -25.87 8.45
N ALA A 398 -2.95 -25.76 7.15
CA ALA A 398 -1.99 -25.76 6.06
C ALA A 398 -1.68 -24.35 5.53
N ASP A 399 -1.68 -23.35 6.42
CA ASP A 399 -1.09 -22.05 6.13
C ASP A 399 0.44 -22.16 6.00
N GLU A 400 1.09 -21.10 5.53
CA GLU A 400 2.54 -21.08 5.37
C GLU A 400 3.24 -21.19 6.75
N PRO A 401 4.13 -22.18 6.96
CA PRO A 401 4.64 -22.47 8.31
C PRO A 401 5.73 -21.48 8.74
N MET A 402 5.32 -20.36 9.33
CA MET A 402 6.18 -19.32 9.94
C MET A 402 5.91 -19.12 11.44
N PRO A 403 5.92 -20.19 12.26
CA PRO A 403 5.29 -20.16 13.57
C PRO A 403 5.98 -19.22 14.60
N VAL A 404 7.31 -19.09 14.56
CA VAL A 404 8.04 -18.15 15.44
C VAL A 404 7.86 -16.70 14.99
N GLU A 405 7.95 -16.45 13.68
CA GLU A 405 7.81 -15.12 13.07
C GLU A 405 6.44 -14.53 13.42
N GLU A 406 5.37 -15.28 13.15
CA GLU A 406 4.00 -14.75 13.26
C GLU A 406 3.52 -14.62 14.70
N SER A 407 3.90 -15.58 15.55
CA SER A 407 3.61 -15.48 16.98
C SER A 407 4.30 -14.27 17.61
N GLY A 408 5.55 -14.00 17.23
CA GLY A 408 6.30 -12.82 17.68
C GLY A 408 5.73 -11.51 17.14
N ASN A 409 5.40 -11.48 15.84
CA ASN A 409 4.77 -10.34 15.17
C ASN A 409 3.49 -9.90 15.88
N MET A 410 2.57 -10.86 16.14
CA MET A 410 1.29 -10.56 16.78
C MET A 410 1.45 -10.01 18.20
N LEU A 411 2.36 -10.57 19.01
CA LEU A 411 2.62 -10.09 20.37
C LEU A 411 3.21 -8.67 20.38
N ILE A 412 4.17 -8.40 19.49
CA ILE A 412 4.82 -7.08 19.36
C ILE A 412 3.81 -6.03 18.90
N MET A 413 3.05 -6.33 17.84
CA MET A 413 2.04 -5.41 17.31
C MET A 413 0.94 -5.13 18.33
N ALA A 414 0.40 -6.17 18.99
CA ALA A 414 -0.65 -6.00 19.99
C ALA A 414 -0.20 -5.12 21.18
N LEU A 415 1.01 -5.35 21.71
CA LEU A 415 1.54 -4.53 22.79
C LEU A 415 1.82 -3.08 22.34
N SER A 416 2.41 -2.90 21.15
CA SER A 416 2.72 -1.56 20.63
C SER A 416 1.44 -0.73 20.41
N TYR A 417 0.37 -1.33 19.88
CA TYR A 417 -0.97 -0.72 19.83
C TYR A 417 -1.42 -0.29 21.22
N THR A 418 -1.47 -1.24 22.17
CA THR A 418 -1.97 -0.99 23.53
C THR A 418 -1.18 0.13 24.22
N ARG A 419 0.13 0.21 24.01
CA ARG A 419 0.95 1.30 24.57
C ARG A 419 0.70 2.64 23.89
N ALA A 420 0.51 2.66 22.58
CA ALA A 420 0.24 3.87 21.81
C ALA A 420 -1.12 4.49 22.14
N THR A 421 -2.16 3.66 22.32
CA THR A 421 -3.54 4.11 22.53
C THR A 421 -3.99 4.14 23.98
N LYS A 422 -3.27 3.43 24.87
CA LYS A 422 -3.70 3.10 26.24
C LYS A 422 -4.99 2.27 26.29
N ASP A 423 -5.38 1.68 25.17
CA ASP A 423 -6.49 0.76 25.06
C ASP A 423 -5.99 -0.69 25.24
N ASN A 424 -6.42 -1.30 26.34
CA ASN A 424 -6.04 -2.66 26.70
C ASN A 424 -6.99 -3.71 26.09
N SER A 425 -8.07 -3.30 25.40
CA SER A 425 -9.12 -4.21 24.94
C SER A 425 -8.61 -5.30 24.01
N LEU A 426 -7.70 -4.96 23.08
CA LEU A 426 -7.11 -5.91 22.15
C LEU A 426 -6.38 -7.03 22.89
N VAL A 427 -5.54 -6.70 23.86
CA VAL A 427 -4.76 -7.70 24.62
C VAL A 427 -5.60 -8.40 25.69
N SER A 428 -6.57 -7.74 26.30
CA SER A 428 -7.45 -8.37 27.30
C SER A 428 -8.37 -9.40 26.67
N ASN A 429 -8.97 -9.08 25.50
CA ASN A 429 -9.91 -9.96 24.82
C ASN A 429 -9.21 -11.19 24.22
N ASN A 430 -7.91 -11.09 23.94
CA ASN A 430 -7.12 -12.13 23.27
C ASN A 430 -6.06 -12.78 24.17
N TYR A 431 -6.11 -12.55 25.48
CA TYR A 431 -5.06 -12.98 26.41
C TYR A 431 -4.72 -14.47 26.32
N ASN A 432 -5.73 -15.33 26.16
CA ASN A 432 -5.52 -16.78 26.06
C ASN A 432 -4.73 -17.17 24.81
N LEU A 433 -5.03 -16.59 23.65
CA LEU A 433 -4.28 -16.82 22.41
C LEU A 433 -2.85 -16.30 22.54
N LEU A 434 -2.68 -15.08 23.03
CA LEU A 434 -1.36 -14.48 23.24
C LEU A 434 -0.49 -15.33 24.17
N THR A 435 -1.09 -15.88 25.24
CA THR A 435 -0.42 -16.80 26.17
C THR A 435 -0.04 -18.11 25.48
N GLN A 436 -0.95 -18.69 24.69
CA GLN A 436 -0.70 -19.92 23.94
C GLN A 436 0.47 -19.76 22.95
N TRP A 437 0.46 -18.68 22.16
CA TRP A 437 1.54 -18.38 21.23
C TRP A 437 2.86 -18.14 21.96
N THR A 438 2.82 -17.50 23.13
CA THR A 438 4.03 -17.31 23.95
C THR A 438 4.58 -18.63 24.47
N GLN A 439 3.74 -19.60 24.84
CA GLN A 439 4.21 -20.92 25.25
C GLN A 439 4.97 -21.63 24.12
N PHE A 440 4.45 -21.55 22.89
CA PHE A 440 5.18 -22.02 21.71
C PHE A 440 6.52 -21.28 21.53
N LEU A 441 6.53 -19.94 21.64
CA LEU A 441 7.77 -19.17 21.54
C LEU A 441 8.81 -19.58 22.61
N VAL A 442 8.39 -19.89 23.83
CA VAL A 442 9.30 -20.39 24.89
C VAL A 442 9.95 -21.72 24.48
N GLU A 443 9.27 -22.57 23.72
CA GLU A 443 9.83 -23.86 23.27
C GLU A 443 10.79 -23.68 22.09
N ASP A 444 10.47 -22.79 21.14
CA ASP A 444 11.11 -22.77 19.81
C ASP A 444 11.98 -21.53 19.51
N SER A 445 11.95 -20.46 20.31
CA SER A 445 12.60 -19.19 19.91
C SER A 445 14.12 -19.18 20.07
N LEU A 446 14.67 -19.79 21.13
CA LEU A 446 16.11 -19.65 21.41
C LEU A 446 16.96 -20.37 20.35
N ILE A 447 16.48 -21.53 19.89
CA ILE A 447 17.10 -22.36 18.84
C ILE A 447 16.01 -22.69 17.80
N PRO A 448 15.72 -21.76 16.87
CA PRO A 448 14.66 -21.98 15.89
C PRO A 448 14.93 -23.21 15.03
N ALA A 449 13.92 -24.06 14.88
CA ALA A 449 13.93 -25.18 13.94
C ALA A 449 14.08 -24.71 12.48
N GLU A 450 14.27 -25.65 11.56
CA GLU A 450 14.22 -25.36 10.13
C GLU A 450 12.81 -24.89 9.74
N GLN A 451 12.67 -23.59 9.51
CA GLN A 451 11.41 -22.94 9.17
C GLN A 451 11.66 -21.73 8.26
N LEU A 452 10.58 -21.22 7.67
CA LEU A 452 10.59 -19.93 6.99
C LEU A 452 10.55 -18.80 8.02
N SER A 453 11.12 -17.67 7.64
CA SER A 453 10.82 -16.36 8.23
C SER A 453 10.14 -15.51 7.16
N THR A 454 9.82 -14.25 7.49
CA THR A 454 9.31 -13.27 6.52
C THR A 454 10.21 -13.06 5.29
N ASP A 455 11.48 -13.50 5.36
CA ASP A 455 12.39 -13.54 4.22
C ASP A 455 12.31 -14.90 3.48
N ASP A 456 11.09 -15.38 3.28
CA ASP A 456 10.74 -16.68 2.69
C ASP A 456 11.35 -16.91 1.29
N PHE A 457 11.46 -15.84 0.51
CA PHE A 457 12.11 -15.77 -0.80
C PHE A 457 13.61 -16.11 -0.75
N ALA A 458 14.23 -16.08 0.43
CA ALA A 458 15.61 -16.53 0.66
C ALA A 458 15.69 -18.01 1.12
N GLY A 459 14.55 -18.67 1.32
CA GLY A 459 14.40 -20.09 1.66
C GLY A 459 14.47 -20.40 3.16
N HIS A 460 14.12 -21.65 3.49
CA HIS A 460 14.16 -22.19 4.85
C HIS A 460 15.57 -22.13 5.44
N LEU A 461 15.65 -21.87 6.74
CA LEU A 461 16.92 -21.89 7.46
C LEU A 461 16.71 -22.31 8.92
N VAL A 462 17.60 -23.17 9.40
CA VAL A 462 17.72 -23.61 10.80
C VAL A 462 18.56 -22.63 11.60
N ASN A 463 18.27 -22.49 12.90
CA ASN A 463 19.08 -21.70 13.85
C ASN A 463 19.22 -20.22 13.46
N GLN A 464 18.17 -19.63 12.90
CA GLN A 464 18.21 -18.24 12.42
C GLN A 464 18.37 -17.25 13.57
N THR A 465 19.45 -16.46 13.53
CA THR A 465 19.78 -15.48 14.58
C THR A 465 18.73 -14.38 14.70
N ASN A 466 18.28 -13.84 13.56
CA ASN A 466 17.33 -12.74 13.53
C ASN A 466 15.90 -13.18 13.90
N LEU A 467 15.52 -14.43 13.57
CA LEU A 467 14.25 -15.03 13.98
C LEU A 467 14.21 -15.27 15.50
N ALA A 468 15.32 -15.69 16.10
CA ALA A 468 15.41 -15.83 17.55
C ALA A 468 15.22 -14.49 18.28
N ILE A 469 15.74 -13.37 17.72
CA ILE A 469 15.48 -12.02 18.25
C ILE A 469 13.97 -11.75 18.30
N LYS A 470 13.24 -12.05 17.22
CA LYS A 470 11.77 -11.89 17.16
C LYS A 470 11.09 -12.63 18.31
N GLY A 471 11.38 -13.91 18.45
CA GLY A 471 10.76 -14.75 19.47
C GLY A 471 11.07 -14.29 20.90
N ILE A 472 12.33 -13.92 21.18
CA ILE A 472 12.75 -13.37 22.48
C ILE A 472 11.99 -12.07 22.81
N ILE A 473 11.84 -11.15 21.84
CA ILE A 473 11.08 -9.91 22.01
C ILE A 473 9.58 -10.21 22.18
N GLY A 474 9.03 -11.18 21.45
CA GLY A 474 7.65 -11.63 21.60
C GLY A 474 7.34 -12.14 23.02
N ILE A 475 8.24 -12.97 23.58
CA ILE A 475 8.13 -13.45 24.97
C ILE A 475 8.18 -12.27 25.95
N ARG A 476 9.12 -11.32 25.75
CA ARG A 476 9.19 -10.10 26.57
C ARG A 476 7.91 -9.27 26.46
N ALA A 477 7.33 -9.15 25.26
CA ALA A 477 6.08 -8.44 25.03
C ALA A 477 4.91 -9.07 25.78
N MET A 478 4.81 -10.40 25.82
CA MET A 478 3.81 -11.08 26.65
C MET A 478 3.95 -10.74 28.13
N GLY A 479 5.18 -10.69 28.64
CA GLY A 479 5.44 -10.31 30.02
C GLY A 479 4.95 -8.88 30.36
N GLU A 480 5.06 -7.96 29.42
CA GLU A 480 4.55 -6.59 29.55
C GLU A 480 3.02 -6.50 29.40
N ILE A 481 2.43 -7.30 28.51
CA ILE A 481 0.98 -7.45 28.39
C ILE A 481 0.39 -7.98 29.70
N ALA A 482 1.01 -8.98 30.31
CA ALA A 482 0.58 -9.55 31.58
C ALA A 482 0.61 -8.50 32.72
N ASP A 483 1.64 -7.66 32.78
CA ASP A 483 1.70 -6.56 33.74
C ASP A 483 0.58 -5.53 33.54
N ILE A 484 0.34 -5.11 32.29
CA ILE A 484 -0.75 -4.18 31.94
C ILE A 484 -2.12 -4.72 32.40
N LEU A 485 -2.29 -6.04 32.39
CA LEU A 485 -3.53 -6.72 32.78
C LEU A 485 -3.54 -7.21 34.24
N GLY A 486 -2.53 -6.86 35.04
CA GLY A 486 -2.47 -7.21 36.46
C GLY A 486 -2.25 -8.70 36.74
N LYS A 487 -1.42 -9.36 35.93
CA LYS A 487 -1.07 -10.79 36.05
C LYS A 487 0.42 -10.97 36.40
N PRO A 488 0.80 -10.73 37.67
CA PRO A 488 2.21 -10.59 38.05
C PRO A 488 3.04 -11.87 37.89
N ASP A 489 2.44 -13.05 38.08
CA ASP A 489 3.16 -14.32 37.94
C ASP A 489 3.55 -14.60 36.48
N ASP A 490 2.61 -14.41 35.55
CA ASP A 490 2.85 -14.52 34.11
C ASP A 490 3.85 -13.46 33.65
N ALA A 491 3.69 -12.23 34.13
CA ALA A 491 4.60 -11.14 33.81
C ALA A 491 6.04 -11.48 34.23
N LYS A 492 6.24 -11.86 35.50
CA LYS A 492 7.55 -12.26 36.01
C LYS A 492 8.11 -13.44 35.20
N LYS A 493 7.32 -14.49 34.98
CA LYS A 493 7.72 -15.69 34.24
C LYS A 493 8.28 -15.34 32.85
N TYR A 494 7.49 -14.65 32.02
CA TYR A 494 7.89 -14.39 30.63
C TYR A 494 9.03 -13.35 30.54
N LYS A 495 9.04 -12.36 31.44
CA LYS A 495 10.16 -11.40 31.52
C LYS A 495 11.48 -12.07 31.90
N ASP A 496 11.46 -12.97 32.88
CA ASP A 496 12.65 -13.72 33.30
C ASP A 496 13.16 -14.66 32.19
N ILE A 497 12.25 -15.34 31.49
CA ILE A 497 12.62 -16.21 30.36
C ILE A 497 13.31 -15.40 29.26
N ALA A 498 12.68 -14.31 28.80
CA ALA A 498 13.25 -13.48 27.75
C ALA A 498 14.63 -12.91 28.15
N ALA A 499 14.77 -12.43 29.38
CA ALA A 499 16.04 -11.94 29.90
C ALA A 499 17.11 -13.04 29.99
N SER A 500 16.74 -14.27 30.35
CA SER A 500 17.66 -15.41 30.40
C SER A 500 18.12 -15.88 29.02
N TYR A 501 17.32 -15.64 27.97
CA TYR A 501 17.65 -16.03 26.60
C TYR A 501 18.67 -15.11 25.96
N VAL A 502 18.69 -13.81 26.28
CA VAL A 502 19.65 -12.85 25.70
C VAL A 502 21.12 -13.30 25.81
N PRO A 503 21.67 -13.62 26.99
CA PRO A 503 23.08 -14.04 27.09
C PRO A 503 23.34 -15.40 26.40
N GLN A 504 22.35 -16.30 26.36
CA GLN A 504 22.45 -17.57 25.64
C GLN A 504 22.48 -17.35 24.12
N TRP A 505 21.56 -16.53 23.63
CA TRP A 505 21.47 -16.10 22.24
C TRP A 505 22.77 -15.42 21.80
N GLN A 506 23.32 -14.48 22.58
CA GLN A 506 24.58 -13.82 22.23
C GLN A 506 25.73 -14.82 22.05
N LYS A 507 25.80 -15.86 22.89
CA LYS A 507 26.82 -16.91 22.78
C LYS A 507 26.68 -17.73 21.48
N LEU A 508 25.45 -17.92 21.00
CA LEU A 508 25.15 -18.70 19.80
C LEU A 508 25.28 -17.86 18.51
N ALA A 509 24.91 -16.59 18.60
CA ALA A 509 24.73 -15.66 17.48
C ALA A 509 25.98 -14.88 17.10
N HIS A 510 26.97 -14.76 17.99
CA HIS A 510 28.16 -13.95 17.70
C HIS A 510 29.13 -14.67 16.77
N SER A 511 29.62 -13.95 15.77
CA SER A 511 30.78 -14.35 14.97
C SER A 511 32.09 -14.02 15.70
N ASN A 512 33.18 -14.64 15.24
CA ASN A 512 34.53 -14.30 15.70
C ASN A 512 35.06 -13.00 15.05
N GLU A 513 34.34 -12.44 14.07
CA GLU A 513 34.73 -11.27 13.27
C GLU A 513 34.02 -9.98 13.72
N GLY A 514 33.25 -10.03 14.82
CA GLY A 514 32.63 -8.84 15.39
C GLY A 514 31.29 -8.46 14.75
N HIS A 515 30.48 -9.45 14.37
CA HIS A 515 29.10 -9.26 13.94
C HIS A 515 28.19 -10.41 14.41
N LEU A 516 26.88 -10.28 14.20
CA LEU A 516 25.93 -11.37 14.34
C LEU A 516 25.98 -12.28 13.11
N THR A 517 25.89 -13.59 13.32
CA THR A 517 25.78 -14.56 12.22
C THR A 517 24.36 -14.59 11.67
N LEU A 518 24.18 -15.01 10.41
CA LEU A 518 22.84 -15.25 9.85
C LEU A 518 22.15 -16.40 10.60
N ASN A 519 22.92 -17.47 10.83
CA ASN A 519 22.49 -18.65 11.57
C ASN A 519 23.60 -19.15 12.50
N TYR A 520 23.22 -19.76 13.62
CA TYR A 520 24.18 -20.19 14.62
C TYR A 520 25.16 -21.23 14.07
N GLY A 521 26.41 -21.17 14.55
CA GLY A 521 27.46 -22.10 14.16
C GLY A 521 28.09 -21.82 12.78
N ASN A 522 27.61 -20.82 12.05
CA ASN A 522 28.20 -20.37 10.80
C ASN A 522 28.86 -19.00 10.99
N ALA A 523 30.12 -18.99 11.46
CA ALA A 523 30.83 -17.76 11.79
C ALA A 523 31.08 -16.82 10.59
N SER A 524 31.06 -17.33 9.36
CA SER A 524 31.25 -16.54 8.14
C SER A 524 29.96 -15.91 7.60
N SER A 525 28.79 -16.31 8.11
CA SER A 525 27.52 -15.73 7.66
C SER A 525 27.18 -14.48 8.46
N TRP A 526 26.34 -13.62 7.90
CA TRP A 526 25.84 -12.40 8.55
C TRP A 526 24.54 -11.97 7.88
N GLY A 527 23.78 -11.08 8.53
CA GLY A 527 22.60 -10.44 7.95
C GLY A 527 22.11 -9.27 8.77
N LEU A 528 21.14 -8.54 8.22
CA LEU A 528 20.46 -7.45 8.90
C LEU A 528 19.68 -8.00 10.10
N ALA A 529 20.07 -7.59 11.31
CA ALA A 529 19.35 -7.88 12.54
C ALA A 529 18.15 -6.94 12.74
N TYR A 530 17.31 -6.77 11.71
CA TYR A 530 16.22 -5.80 11.68
C TYR A 530 15.17 -6.03 12.78
N ASN A 531 15.06 -7.24 13.33
CA ASN A 531 14.12 -7.52 14.43
C ASN A 531 14.52 -6.84 15.75
N LEU A 532 15.76 -6.37 15.89
CA LEU A 532 16.17 -5.52 17.02
C LEU A 532 15.39 -4.18 17.05
N TYR A 533 14.80 -3.77 15.92
CA TYR A 533 13.95 -2.58 15.86
C TYR A 533 12.81 -2.63 16.90
N SER A 534 12.21 -3.81 17.12
CA SER A 534 11.10 -3.95 18.07
C SER A 534 11.52 -3.77 19.53
N ASP A 535 12.77 -4.06 19.88
CA ASP A 535 13.33 -3.78 21.22
C ASP A 535 13.44 -2.26 21.46
N LYS A 536 13.82 -1.50 20.42
CA LYS A 536 13.85 -0.02 20.43
C LYS A 536 12.44 0.57 20.46
N LEU A 537 11.55 0.11 19.58
CA LEU A 537 10.14 0.56 19.51
C LEU A 537 9.43 0.39 20.85
N LEU A 538 9.62 -0.76 21.51
CA LEU A 538 9.00 -1.08 22.78
C LEU A 538 9.84 -0.68 23.99
N GLN A 539 10.98 0.00 23.81
CA GLN A 539 11.85 0.48 24.90
C GLN A 539 12.19 -0.58 25.95
N PHE A 540 12.33 -1.84 25.53
CA PHE A 540 12.59 -2.91 26.48
C PHE A 540 14.02 -2.85 27.02
N ASN A 541 14.96 -2.33 26.23
CA ASN A 541 16.39 -2.39 26.53
C ASN A 541 16.82 -3.82 26.89
N LEU A 542 16.25 -4.80 26.18
CA LEU A 542 16.43 -6.22 26.45
C LEU A 542 17.81 -6.69 26.00
N PHE A 543 18.25 -6.22 24.82
CA PHE A 543 19.57 -6.52 24.28
C PHE A 543 20.58 -5.46 24.73
N PRO A 544 21.81 -5.85 25.12
CA PRO A 544 22.80 -4.91 25.60
C PRO A 544 23.29 -3.98 24.49
N LYS A 545 23.67 -2.75 24.85
CA LYS A 545 24.19 -1.73 23.92
C LYS A 545 25.32 -2.25 23.02
N SER A 546 26.16 -3.16 23.52
CA SER A 546 27.25 -3.76 22.76
C SER A 546 26.80 -4.49 21.50
N VAL A 547 25.60 -5.09 21.47
CA VAL A 547 25.04 -5.74 20.28
C VAL A 547 24.75 -4.69 19.20
N TYR A 548 24.13 -3.58 19.59
CA TYR A 548 23.81 -2.48 18.69
C TYR A 548 25.07 -1.77 18.17
N ASP A 549 26.06 -1.53 19.04
CA ASP A 549 27.34 -0.91 18.64
C ASP A 549 28.09 -1.78 17.63
N MET A 550 28.12 -3.09 17.89
CA MET A 550 28.74 -4.09 17.01
C MET A 550 28.07 -4.11 15.63
N GLN A 551 26.74 -4.21 15.57
CA GLN A 551 26.01 -4.19 14.31
C GLN A 551 26.09 -2.84 13.58
N THR A 552 26.11 -1.74 14.32
CA THR A 552 26.31 -0.40 13.75
C THR A 552 27.64 -0.32 12.99
N GLY A 553 28.74 -0.78 13.60
CA GLY A 553 30.05 -0.84 12.92
C GLY A 553 30.03 -1.74 11.69
N TRP A 554 29.47 -2.95 11.82
CA TRP A 554 29.38 -3.92 10.74
C TRP A 554 28.62 -3.39 9.52
N TYR A 555 27.46 -2.77 9.72
CA TYR A 555 26.66 -2.21 8.63
C TYR A 555 27.38 -1.07 7.90
N GLY A 556 28.17 -0.27 8.63
CA GLY A 556 29.01 0.77 8.02
C GLY A 556 30.04 0.20 7.04
N GLU A 557 30.60 -0.98 7.36
CA GLU A 557 31.59 -1.66 6.51
C GLU A 557 30.96 -2.41 5.32
N MET A 558 29.82 -3.10 5.54
CA MET A 558 29.15 -3.92 4.52
C MET A 558 28.30 -3.13 3.52
N GLY A 559 28.34 -1.81 3.65
CA GLY A 559 27.51 -0.93 2.86
C GLY A 559 27.79 -0.91 1.36
N ALA A 560 26.81 -1.30 0.54
CA ALA A 560 26.85 -1.21 -0.92
C ALA A 560 26.28 0.13 -1.44
N GLN A 561 26.24 0.35 -2.75
CA GLN A 561 25.82 1.64 -3.33
C GLN A 561 24.38 2.01 -2.99
N TYR A 562 23.47 1.03 -2.92
CA TYR A 562 22.03 1.24 -2.79
C TYR A 562 21.42 0.68 -1.51
N GLY A 563 22.21 0.03 -0.65
CA GLY A 563 21.77 -0.47 0.65
C GLY A 563 22.84 -1.33 1.32
N VAL A 564 22.49 -2.05 2.36
CA VAL A 564 23.27 -3.18 2.89
C VAL A 564 22.59 -4.47 2.40
N ALA A 565 23.33 -5.49 1.97
CA ALA A 565 22.65 -6.73 1.58
C ALA A 565 21.87 -7.32 2.77
N LEU A 566 20.72 -7.95 2.49
CA LEU A 566 19.87 -8.56 3.52
C LEU A 566 20.67 -9.52 4.38
N ASP A 567 21.45 -10.37 3.73
CA ASP A 567 22.37 -11.31 4.35
C ASP A 567 23.44 -11.79 3.39
N SER A 568 24.40 -12.55 3.93
CA SER A 568 25.56 -13.11 3.22
C SER A 568 25.27 -14.06 2.05
N ARG A 569 24.02 -14.49 1.82
CA ARG A 569 23.65 -15.39 0.72
C ARG A 569 23.52 -14.66 -0.62
N HIS A 570 23.15 -13.38 -0.59
CA HIS A 570 22.76 -12.63 -1.79
C HIS A 570 23.20 -11.16 -1.75
N ALA A 571 23.12 -10.47 -2.89
CA ALA A 571 23.41 -9.03 -2.98
C ALA A 571 22.15 -8.15 -2.87
N TYR A 572 20.96 -8.75 -2.78
CA TYR A 572 19.71 -8.02 -2.65
C TYR A 572 19.40 -7.63 -1.20
N THR A 573 18.47 -6.69 -1.04
CA THR A 573 17.95 -6.27 0.26
C THR A 573 16.45 -5.92 0.18
N LYS A 574 15.88 -5.51 1.32
CA LYS A 574 14.51 -5.02 1.44
C LYS A 574 14.44 -3.58 1.96
N SER A 575 13.66 -2.73 1.32
CA SER A 575 13.61 -1.29 1.64
C SER A 575 13.11 -0.99 3.05
N ASP A 576 12.15 -1.75 3.55
CA ASP A 576 11.64 -1.68 4.92
C ASP A 576 12.69 -2.17 5.94
N TRP A 577 13.43 -3.25 5.65
CA TRP A 577 14.51 -3.74 6.51
C TRP A 577 15.72 -2.80 6.58
N GLU A 578 16.04 -2.08 5.50
CA GLU A 578 17.04 -1.00 5.54
C GLU A 578 16.64 0.08 6.56
N ILE A 579 15.36 0.49 6.58
CA ILE A 579 14.89 1.55 7.47
C ILE A 579 14.68 1.06 8.91
N TYR A 580 14.26 -0.19 9.11
CA TYR A 580 14.25 -0.82 10.44
C TYR A 580 15.67 -0.86 11.01
N SER A 581 16.65 -1.28 10.19
CA SER A 581 18.07 -1.31 10.57
C SER A 581 18.60 0.09 10.88
N ALA A 582 18.23 1.11 10.09
CA ALA A 582 18.53 2.51 10.39
C ALA A 582 17.96 2.95 11.75
N GLY A 583 16.84 2.38 12.20
CA GLY A 583 16.25 2.61 13.53
C GLY A 583 16.96 1.90 14.68
N THR A 584 17.83 0.92 14.39
CA THR A 584 18.56 0.16 15.40
C THR A 584 19.95 0.72 15.70
N VAL A 585 20.58 1.38 14.72
CA VAL A 585 21.96 1.85 14.86
C VAL A 585 22.10 2.99 15.86
N ASN A 586 23.29 3.11 16.46
CA ASN A 586 23.54 4.07 17.54
C ASN A 586 24.25 5.35 17.10
N ASP A 587 24.57 5.50 15.82
CA ASP A 587 25.20 6.71 15.28
C ASP A 587 24.44 7.26 14.07
N LYS A 588 24.55 8.58 13.90
CA LYS A 588 23.87 9.31 12.82
C LYS A 588 24.42 8.98 11.44
N GLY A 589 25.73 8.73 11.32
CA GLY A 589 26.38 8.44 10.04
C GLY A 589 25.84 7.16 9.41
N THR A 590 25.80 6.07 10.18
CA THR A 590 25.28 4.78 9.68
C THR A 590 23.78 4.85 9.41
N ARG A 591 23.01 5.55 10.25
CA ARG A 591 21.57 5.76 9.99
C ARG A 591 21.34 6.52 8.69
N ASP A 592 22.03 7.64 8.51
CA ASP A 592 21.86 8.50 7.34
C ASP A 592 22.40 7.81 6.07
N MET A 593 23.36 6.89 6.20
CA MET A 593 23.80 5.99 5.11
C MET A 593 22.66 5.10 4.61
N PHE A 594 21.96 4.38 5.48
CA PHE A 594 20.80 3.55 5.10
C PHE A 594 19.74 4.39 4.36
N ILE A 595 19.38 5.55 4.93
CA ILE A 595 18.39 6.47 4.36
C ILE A 595 18.82 6.96 2.97
N THR A 596 20.05 7.46 2.85
CA THR A 596 20.55 8.07 1.61
C THR A 596 20.61 7.04 0.48
N ARG A 597 21.06 5.82 0.78
CA ARG A 597 21.20 4.76 -0.21
C ARG A 597 19.85 4.24 -0.72
N LEU A 598 18.86 4.12 0.16
CA LEU A 598 17.50 3.80 -0.27
C LEU A 598 16.93 4.90 -1.17
N ARG A 599 17.20 6.19 -0.87
CA ARG A 599 16.81 7.30 -1.76
C ARG A 599 17.54 7.22 -3.10
N ASP A 600 18.82 6.88 -3.11
CA ASP A 600 19.60 6.68 -4.35
C ASP A 600 19.01 5.56 -5.21
N TYR A 601 18.54 4.46 -4.61
CA TYR A 601 17.82 3.40 -5.33
C TYR A 601 16.57 3.94 -6.03
N LEU A 602 15.74 4.70 -5.31
CA LEU A 602 14.51 5.27 -5.85
C LEU A 602 14.74 6.29 -6.96
N ALA A 603 15.86 7.02 -6.89
CA ALA A 603 16.19 8.09 -7.82
C ALA A 603 17.04 7.64 -9.02
N ASN A 604 17.45 6.38 -9.10
CA ASN A 604 18.47 5.95 -10.08
C ASN A 604 18.00 5.87 -11.53
N GLY A 605 16.68 5.94 -11.79
CA GLY A 605 16.11 5.88 -13.14
C GLY A 605 16.26 4.54 -13.86
N LYS A 606 16.64 3.47 -13.16
CA LYS A 606 16.83 2.11 -13.72
C LYS A 606 15.58 1.24 -13.67
N ASN A 607 14.57 1.66 -12.91
CA ASN A 607 13.38 0.86 -12.59
C ASN A 607 12.10 1.47 -13.17
N ASN A 608 11.18 0.62 -13.60
CA ASN A 608 9.88 0.98 -14.19
C ASN A 608 8.68 0.35 -13.46
N ALA A 609 8.90 -0.15 -12.25
CA ALA A 609 7.85 -0.68 -11.37
C ALA A 609 7.40 0.40 -10.37
N PRO A 610 6.17 0.31 -9.83
CA PRO A 610 5.84 0.95 -8.55
C PRO A 610 6.87 0.60 -7.48
N PHE A 611 7.01 1.42 -6.44
CA PHE A 611 8.05 1.27 -5.41
C PHE A 611 8.09 -0.19 -4.91
N SER A 612 9.16 -0.89 -5.30
CA SER A 612 9.41 -2.26 -4.96
C SER A 612 10.31 -2.34 -3.73
N ASP A 613 9.92 -3.19 -2.79
CA ASP A 613 10.66 -3.42 -1.55
C ASP A 613 11.85 -4.35 -1.77
N TRP A 614 11.83 -5.27 -2.72
CA TRP A 614 12.93 -6.22 -2.96
C TRP A 614 13.80 -5.83 -4.16
N TYR A 615 15.03 -5.40 -3.88
CA TYR A 615 15.96 -4.84 -4.87
C TYR A 615 17.42 -5.20 -4.63
N ASP A 616 18.25 -5.10 -5.66
CA ASP A 616 19.69 -5.34 -5.58
C ASP A 616 20.44 -4.18 -4.92
N ALA A 617 21.16 -4.42 -3.82
CA ALA A 617 21.85 -3.37 -3.05
C ALA A 617 23.11 -2.82 -3.75
N ILE A 618 23.63 -3.52 -4.77
CA ILE A 618 24.81 -3.10 -5.56
C ILE A 618 24.38 -2.35 -6.81
N TRP A 619 23.39 -2.85 -7.54
CA TRP A 619 22.98 -2.32 -8.84
C TRP A 619 21.76 -1.41 -8.80
N GLY A 620 20.96 -1.49 -7.72
CA GLY A 620 19.76 -0.70 -7.53
C GLY A 620 18.63 -1.10 -8.48
N THR A 621 18.62 -2.34 -8.95
CA THR A 621 17.57 -2.86 -9.85
C THR A 621 16.55 -3.68 -9.07
N VAL A 622 15.28 -3.52 -9.41
CA VAL A 622 14.18 -4.31 -8.84
C VAL A 622 14.43 -5.81 -9.06
N VAL A 623 14.28 -6.59 -7.99
CA VAL A 623 14.30 -8.06 -8.03
C VAL A 623 12.86 -8.58 -8.10
N GLY A 624 11.99 -8.13 -7.20
CA GLY A 624 10.60 -8.58 -7.10
C GLY A 624 9.72 -7.61 -6.31
N PHE A 625 8.59 -8.09 -5.81
CA PHE A 625 7.71 -7.40 -4.84
C PHE A 625 7.44 -5.92 -5.12
N ARG A 626 6.36 -5.65 -5.84
CA ARG A 626 6.02 -4.32 -6.36
C ARG A 626 4.76 -3.82 -5.68
N ALA A 627 4.74 -2.54 -5.32
CA ALA A 627 3.57 -1.92 -4.70
C ALA A 627 3.12 -2.55 -3.37
N ARG A 628 3.93 -3.37 -2.70
CA ARG A 628 3.57 -4.01 -1.42
C ARG A 628 3.28 -2.97 -0.33
N PRO A 629 2.31 -3.23 0.56
CA PRO A 629 2.01 -2.33 1.70
C PRO A 629 3.14 -2.24 2.72
N VAL A 630 4.14 -3.14 2.67
CA VAL A 630 5.34 -3.13 3.53
C VAL A 630 6.13 -1.81 3.45
N ALA A 631 5.91 -1.00 2.42
CA ALA A 631 6.40 0.39 2.35
C ALA A 631 5.96 1.25 3.56
N GLY A 632 4.94 0.82 4.32
CA GLY A 632 4.62 1.40 5.62
C GLY A 632 5.77 1.34 6.63
N GLY A 633 6.70 0.39 6.47
CA GLY A 633 7.89 0.23 7.32
C GLY A 633 8.87 1.38 7.22
N HIS A 634 8.82 2.15 6.13
CA HIS A 634 9.63 3.35 6.01
C HIS A 634 9.30 4.38 7.10
N PHE A 635 8.12 4.36 7.71
CA PHE A 635 7.75 5.25 8.82
C PHE A 635 8.41 4.90 10.16
N ALA A 636 9.23 3.84 10.23
CA ALA A 636 9.82 3.33 11.48
C ALA A 636 10.51 4.40 12.33
N LEU A 637 11.31 5.29 11.74
CA LEU A 637 12.02 6.32 12.50
C LEU A 637 11.10 7.38 13.13
N LEU A 638 9.88 7.56 12.61
CA LEU A 638 8.90 8.51 13.16
C LEU A 638 8.17 7.99 14.40
N VAL A 639 8.13 6.67 14.59
CA VAL A 639 7.43 6.05 15.73
C VAL A 639 8.38 5.59 16.84
N LEU A 640 9.69 5.70 16.61
CA LEU A 640 10.66 5.47 17.67
C LEU A 640 10.53 6.55 18.76
N PRO A 641 10.68 6.17 20.05
CA PRO A 641 10.76 7.12 21.14
C PRO A 641 11.91 8.13 20.93
N LYS A 642 11.65 9.40 21.24
CA LYS A 642 12.62 10.50 21.10
C LYS A 642 13.66 10.52 22.21
#